data_AF-A0A9D3PX28-F1
#
_entry.id   AF-A0A9D3PX28-F1
#
_cell.length_a   1.000
_cell.length_b   1.000
_cell.length_c   1.000
_cell.angle_alpha   90.00
_cell.angle_beta   90.00
_cell.angle_gamma   90.00
#
_symmetry.space_group_name_H-M   'P 1'
#
loop_
_entity.id
_entity.type
_entity.pdbx_description
1 polymer ?
#
loop_
_entity_poly.entity_id
_entity_poly.type
_entity_poly.pdbx_seq_one_letter_code
_entity_poly.pdbx_strand_id
1 'polypeptide(L)'
;MFPRNHSVYLTLFLWITASWSLANAAAKKQDESFFTGSIYRARCASRCLSLHITRISAFFKHFQNNGSLVWCQNHKQCSKCLEPCKESWDLKENQCQDLCEPLFPKKHYECLTSCEFLKSVETVKQGDCPAPEKASGFAAACVESCEDDGECSTVKKCCSNGCGHTCQLPKNLYKGAPLKPRKELSFAELQSGQLEIRWSSKFNISVEPVLYVVQRRWNYGIHPSEDDATDWQTVAQTAEERLQLADIRASRWYQFRVAAVNVHGTRGFTAPSKHFRSSKDPSAPPAPASLRITNMTVNADGKVSARLSWTLPEEPDIPVHHYKVFWSWIVSDRAMVPSKKKRRKTTNGAQNFVDLEGLQANSSYTVELQAVTYWGQVRLKSPKTSLHFTTARLNDTKDPLSKPKKDEALTSGSTLVKRPTGPLEVGTPFYQDGQLQVRIYWKKRGDSVASRYHVQWAPEFCSHNETRDPEKSVTQENYINLPGLLFSCKYKVTVHTMRSKGRSKAESTTFLTPSCATIRAKTHKHIHCPGEGGAVPPKVLAKPENLTASFSIHEGNITGSFLWRVSRPRPHQRVTGFQVTWAEVTTESRQNSLPNSIISQSQILPPDHNLLVVSNLRPGTYYRLEVQVITTAGEGPATMKTFQTPTLSPALQHRPRLRQHHQHHQKPSAEKH
;
A
#
# COMPACT_ATOMS: atom_id res chain seq x y z
N MET A 1 27.96 -7.03 -56.01
CA MET A 1 27.03 -7.85 -55.19
C MET A 1 27.52 -7.83 -53.75
N PHE A 2 26.91 -7.01 -52.89
CA PHE A 2 27.10 -7.08 -51.43
C PHE A 2 25.72 -7.41 -50.82
N PRO A 3 25.60 -8.38 -49.91
CA PRO A 3 24.30 -8.84 -49.45
C PRO A 3 23.73 -7.83 -48.43
N ARG A 4 22.53 -7.33 -48.71
CA ARG A 4 21.73 -6.50 -47.80
C ARG A 4 21.23 -7.39 -46.67
N ASN A 5 21.72 -7.16 -45.45
CA ASN A 5 21.40 -7.98 -44.30
C ASN A 5 20.05 -7.54 -43.67
N HIS A 6 18.96 -8.11 -44.16
CA HIS A 6 17.57 -7.82 -43.74
C HIS A 6 17.29 -8.02 -42.24
N SER A 7 18.13 -8.79 -41.54
CA SER A 7 17.94 -9.12 -40.13
C SER A 7 18.14 -7.93 -39.17
N VAL A 8 19.03 -7.00 -39.50
CA VAL A 8 19.35 -5.83 -38.64
C VAL A 8 18.25 -4.77 -38.69
N TYR A 9 17.59 -4.62 -39.85
CA TYR A 9 16.46 -3.71 -39.97
C TYR A 9 15.22 -4.22 -39.23
N LEU A 10 15.00 -5.54 -39.20
CA LEU A 10 13.87 -6.16 -38.51
C LEU A 10 13.97 -6.00 -36.98
N THR A 11 15.17 -6.19 -36.42
CA THR A 11 15.42 -6.06 -34.97
C THR A 11 15.32 -4.61 -34.50
N LEU A 12 15.78 -3.65 -35.30
CA LEU A 12 15.63 -2.22 -35.00
C LEU A 12 14.16 -1.80 -35.03
N PHE A 13 13.38 -2.27 -36.02
CA PHE A 13 11.93 -2.03 -36.08
C PHE A 13 11.18 -2.64 -34.89
N LEU A 14 11.52 -3.87 -34.49
CA LEU A 14 10.92 -4.56 -33.35
C LEU A 14 11.21 -3.86 -32.01
N TRP A 15 12.38 -3.24 -31.85
CA TRP A 15 12.72 -2.47 -30.65
C TRP A 15 11.99 -1.12 -30.58
N ILE A 16 11.82 -0.43 -31.71
CA ILE A 16 11.07 0.84 -31.78
C ILE A 16 9.58 0.59 -31.52
N THR A 17 9.00 -0.48 -32.06
CA THR A 17 7.59 -0.85 -31.79
C THR A 17 7.36 -1.32 -30.35
N ALA A 18 8.31 -2.04 -29.75
CA ALA A 18 8.21 -2.48 -28.34
C ALA A 18 8.33 -1.30 -27.35
N SER A 19 9.19 -0.32 -27.63
CA SER A 19 9.36 0.87 -26.80
C SER A 19 8.21 1.87 -26.96
N TRP A 20 7.62 2.00 -28.15
CA TRP A 20 6.35 2.72 -28.35
C TRP A 20 5.17 2.04 -27.66
N SER A 21 5.09 0.70 -27.66
CA SER A 21 4.05 -0.07 -26.96
C SER A 21 4.08 0.12 -25.44
N LEU A 22 5.27 0.17 -24.83
CA LEU A 22 5.45 0.38 -23.38
C LEU A 22 5.15 1.82 -22.95
N ALA A 23 5.50 2.82 -23.78
CA ALA A 23 5.12 4.22 -23.55
C ALA A 23 3.60 4.44 -23.71
N ASN A 24 2.98 3.80 -24.71
CA ASN A 24 1.52 3.81 -24.88
C ASN A 24 0.79 3.14 -23.71
N ALA A 25 1.32 2.06 -23.12
CA ALA A 25 0.70 1.38 -21.98
C ALA A 25 0.77 2.20 -20.67
N ALA A 26 1.88 2.93 -20.45
CA ALA A 26 2.01 3.84 -19.30
C ALA A 26 1.16 5.11 -19.47
N ALA A 27 1.07 5.64 -20.69
CA ALA A 27 0.15 6.73 -21.04
C ALA A 27 -1.32 6.29 -20.91
N LYS A 28 -1.69 5.06 -21.35
CA LYS A 28 -3.05 4.50 -21.18
C LYS A 28 -3.47 4.48 -19.71
N LYS A 29 -2.55 4.19 -18.78
CA LYS A 29 -2.83 4.03 -17.35
C LYS A 29 -3.11 5.35 -16.60
N GLN A 30 -2.57 6.46 -17.08
CA GLN A 30 -2.80 7.78 -16.46
C GLN A 30 -4.09 8.45 -16.98
N ASP A 31 -4.60 7.95 -18.10
CA ASP A 31 -5.49 8.65 -19.03
C ASP A 31 -6.89 8.02 -19.09
N GLU A 32 -7.03 6.75 -18.68
CA GLU A 32 -8.29 6.12 -18.26
C GLU A 32 -9.04 6.90 -17.15
N SER A 33 -8.37 7.87 -16.49
CA SER A 33 -8.98 8.71 -15.46
C SER A 33 -10.05 9.68 -15.99
N PHE A 34 -10.12 9.92 -17.31
CA PHE A 34 -11.12 10.79 -17.94
C PHE A 34 -12.43 10.08 -18.28
N PHE A 35 -12.41 8.77 -18.56
CA PHE A 35 -13.56 8.04 -19.09
C PHE A 35 -13.87 6.77 -18.28
N THR A 36 -14.35 6.99 -17.06
CA THR A 36 -14.84 5.91 -16.19
C THR A 36 -16.24 5.46 -16.64
N GLY A 37 -16.59 4.18 -16.48
CA GLY A 37 -17.94 3.65 -16.80
C GLY A 37 -19.09 4.43 -16.17
N SER A 38 -18.88 5.11 -15.03
CA SER A 38 -19.88 6.00 -14.42
C SER A 38 -20.20 7.25 -15.25
N ILE A 39 -19.26 7.75 -16.07
CA ILE A 39 -19.51 8.88 -16.99
C ILE A 39 -20.44 8.42 -18.11
N TYR A 40 -20.18 7.26 -18.73
CA TYR A 40 -21.03 6.71 -19.79
C TYR A 40 -22.46 6.45 -19.30
N ARG A 41 -22.59 5.86 -18.11
CA ARG A 41 -23.87 5.68 -17.41
C ARG A 41 -24.58 7.01 -17.11
N ALA A 42 -23.85 8.04 -16.69
CA ALA A 42 -24.42 9.37 -16.50
C ALA A 42 -24.88 10.03 -17.82
N ARG A 43 -24.16 9.82 -18.94
CA ARG A 43 -24.60 10.28 -20.27
C ARG A 43 -25.89 9.57 -20.70
N CYS A 44 -25.96 8.26 -20.50
CA CYS A 44 -27.15 7.44 -20.74
C CYS A 44 -28.35 7.95 -19.92
N ALA A 45 -28.16 8.15 -18.61
CA ALA A 45 -29.23 8.64 -17.74
C ALA A 45 -29.65 10.07 -18.09
N SER A 46 -28.71 10.96 -18.43
CA SER A 46 -29.02 12.31 -18.89
C SER A 46 -29.90 12.29 -20.14
N ARG A 47 -29.58 11.44 -21.13
CA ARG A 47 -30.41 11.26 -22.34
C ARG A 47 -31.84 10.83 -22.01
N CYS A 48 -32.02 9.89 -21.08
CA CYS A 48 -33.35 9.47 -20.64
C CYS A 48 -34.14 10.62 -20.02
N LEU A 49 -33.47 11.48 -19.24
CA LEU A 49 -34.09 12.69 -18.70
C LEU A 49 -34.45 13.68 -19.81
N SER A 50 -33.59 13.87 -20.82
CA SER A 50 -33.85 14.73 -21.98
C SER A 50 -35.12 14.35 -22.72
N LEU A 51 -35.33 13.04 -22.96
CA LEU A 51 -36.52 12.51 -23.63
C LEU A 51 -37.83 12.84 -22.88
N HIS A 52 -37.75 13.12 -21.58
CA HIS A 52 -38.88 13.45 -20.73
C HIS A 52 -38.84 14.89 -20.17
N ILE A 53 -37.98 15.76 -20.72
CA ILE A 53 -37.72 17.11 -20.19
C ILE A 53 -38.99 17.97 -20.06
N THR A 54 -39.95 17.84 -20.97
CA THR A 54 -41.20 18.62 -20.96
C THR A 54 -42.10 18.23 -19.79
N ARG A 55 -42.18 16.93 -19.48
CA ARG A 55 -42.94 16.42 -18.31
C ARG A 55 -42.26 16.77 -17.00
N ILE A 56 -40.93 16.64 -16.97
CA ILE A 56 -40.09 17.05 -15.83
C ILE A 56 -40.32 18.54 -15.54
N SER A 57 -40.20 19.39 -16.56
CA SER A 57 -40.37 20.85 -16.42
C SER A 57 -41.77 21.24 -15.97
N ALA A 58 -42.82 20.52 -16.40
CA ALA A 58 -44.19 20.75 -15.94
C ALA A 58 -44.37 20.35 -14.45
N PHE A 59 -43.75 19.27 -14.01
CA PHE A 59 -43.84 18.76 -12.64
C PHE A 59 -43.09 19.66 -11.63
N PHE A 60 -41.88 20.13 -11.98
CA PHE A 60 -41.06 20.97 -11.11
C PHE A 60 -41.47 22.44 -11.07
N LYS A 61 -42.47 22.87 -11.86
CA LYS A 61 -43.15 24.16 -11.63
C LYS A 61 -43.95 24.19 -10.32
N HIS A 62 -44.26 23.04 -9.71
CA HIS A 62 -45.14 22.95 -8.54
C HIS A 62 -44.54 22.25 -7.30
N PHE A 63 -43.36 21.64 -7.37
CA PHE A 63 -42.75 20.95 -6.22
C PHE A 63 -41.25 21.23 -6.09
N GLN A 64 -40.84 21.68 -4.91
CA GLN A 64 -39.46 21.67 -4.46
C GLN A 64 -39.17 20.32 -3.77
N ASN A 65 -37.99 19.76 -3.99
CA ASN A 65 -37.36 18.65 -3.24
C ASN A 65 -37.59 17.20 -3.67
N ASN A 66 -37.44 16.85 -4.95
CA ASN A 66 -36.85 15.54 -5.31
C ASN A 66 -36.38 15.60 -6.76
N GLY A 67 -35.06 15.67 -7.00
CA GLY A 67 -34.48 15.95 -8.32
C GLY A 67 -35.02 15.14 -9.51
N SER A 68 -34.77 15.63 -10.72
CA SER A 68 -35.24 15.04 -12.00
C SER A 68 -34.93 13.55 -12.15
N LEU A 69 -33.79 13.10 -11.62
CA LEU A 69 -33.39 11.69 -11.61
C LEU A 69 -34.33 10.82 -10.75
N VAL A 70 -34.70 11.29 -9.55
CA VAL A 70 -35.62 10.57 -8.64
C VAL A 70 -37.01 10.50 -9.25
N TRP A 71 -37.48 11.58 -9.88
CA TRP A 71 -38.74 11.57 -10.62
C TRP A 71 -38.73 10.51 -11.72
N CYS A 72 -37.66 10.44 -12.51
CA CYS A 72 -37.54 9.50 -13.62
C CYS A 72 -37.52 8.04 -13.15
N GLN A 73 -36.83 7.74 -12.04
CA GLN A 73 -36.83 6.42 -11.42
C GLN A 73 -38.24 5.94 -11.04
N ASN A 74 -39.11 6.85 -10.61
CA ASN A 74 -40.49 6.54 -10.23
C ASN A 74 -41.50 6.59 -11.40
N HIS A 75 -41.10 7.14 -12.55
CA HIS A 75 -41.99 7.31 -13.70
C HIS A 75 -41.94 6.09 -14.65
N LYS A 76 -43.10 5.49 -14.93
CA LYS A 76 -43.26 4.19 -15.63
C LYS A 76 -42.53 4.01 -16.98
N GLN A 77 -42.27 5.08 -17.75
CA GLN A 77 -41.53 4.99 -19.03
C GLN A 77 -40.06 5.36 -18.86
N CYS A 78 -39.80 6.55 -18.31
CA CYS A 78 -38.45 7.01 -17.95
C CYS A 78 -37.61 5.98 -17.17
N SER A 79 -38.22 5.26 -16.22
CA SER A 79 -37.52 4.22 -15.44
C SER A 79 -37.02 3.06 -16.30
N LYS A 80 -37.74 2.71 -17.38
CA LYS A 80 -37.31 1.68 -18.35
C LYS A 80 -36.08 2.12 -19.14
N CYS A 81 -36.03 3.40 -19.51
CA CYS A 81 -34.85 3.99 -20.18
C CYS A 81 -33.64 4.01 -19.24
N LEU A 82 -33.84 4.26 -17.94
CA LEU A 82 -32.74 4.28 -16.97
C LEU A 82 -32.15 2.92 -16.63
N GLU A 83 -32.86 1.83 -16.88
CA GLU A 83 -32.45 0.48 -16.48
C GLU A 83 -31.03 0.10 -16.94
N PRO A 84 -30.68 0.21 -18.24
CA PRO A 84 -29.31 -0.08 -18.70
C PRO A 84 -28.27 0.91 -18.17
N CYS A 85 -28.67 2.12 -17.75
CA CYS A 85 -27.75 3.14 -17.26
C CYS A 85 -27.28 2.92 -15.81
N LYS A 86 -27.78 1.89 -15.10
CA LYS A 86 -27.42 1.62 -13.69
C LYS A 86 -26.06 0.92 -13.57
N GLU A 87 -25.40 1.07 -12.42
CA GLU A 87 -24.08 0.46 -12.16
C GLU A 87 -24.09 -1.07 -12.03
N SER A 88 -25.25 -1.69 -11.81
CA SER A 88 -25.38 -3.14 -11.59
C SER A 88 -25.22 -4.00 -12.84
N TRP A 89 -25.11 -3.40 -14.03
CA TRP A 89 -24.99 -4.10 -15.30
C TRP A 89 -23.61 -3.88 -15.93
N ASP A 90 -22.93 -4.97 -16.31
CA ASP A 90 -21.65 -4.95 -17.02
C ASP A 90 -21.86 -5.41 -18.48
N LEU A 91 -21.30 -4.67 -19.44
CA LEU A 91 -21.61 -4.79 -20.87
C LEU A 91 -20.79 -5.87 -21.60
N LYS A 92 -20.12 -6.75 -20.86
CA LYS A 92 -19.08 -7.64 -21.41
C LYS A 92 -19.59 -8.90 -22.10
N GLU A 93 -20.88 -9.21 -22.07
CA GLU A 93 -21.52 -10.23 -22.92
C GLU A 93 -22.89 -9.71 -23.41
N ASN A 94 -23.08 -9.66 -24.73
CA ASN A 94 -24.31 -9.17 -25.40
C ASN A 94 -25.47 -10.17 -25.17
N GLN A 95 -26.75 -9.77 -25.10
CA GLN A 95 -27.45 -8.82 -25.97
C GLN A 95 -28.35 -7.87 -25.17
N CYS A 96 -28.51 -6.60 -25.60
CA CYS A 96 -29.41 -5.64 -24.94
C CYS A 96 -30.84 -6.19 -24.76
N GLN A 97 -31.23 -7.11 -25.64
CA GLN A 97 -32.42 -7.93 -25.59
C GLN A 97 -32.49 -8.78 -24.31
N ASP A 98 -31.42 -9.46 -23.92
CA ASP A 98 -31.35 -10.31 -22.72
C ASP A 98 -31.55 -9.51 -21.43
N LEU A 99 -31.19 -8.23 -21.43
CA LEU A 99 -31.49 -7.32 -20.32
C LEU A 99 -32.95 -6.84 -20.38
N CYS A 100 -33.37 -6.34 -21.54
CA CYS A 100 -34.59 -5.55 -21.65
C CYS A 100 -35.86 -6.40 -21.82
N GLU A 101 -35.80 -7.55 -22.47
CA GLU A 101 -36.96 -8.41 -22.71
C GLU A 101 -37.47 -9.10 -21.43
N PRO A 102 -36.62 -9.69 -20.56
CA PRO A 102 -37.08 -10.29 -19.31
C PRO A 102 -37.61 -9.26 -18.31
N LEU A 103 -36.98 -8.08 -18.24
CA LEU A 103 -37.39 -7.00 -17.34
C LEU A 103 -38.65 -6.28 -17.82
N PHE A 104 -38.84 -6.15 -19.14
CA PHE A 104 -39.97 -5.45 -19.74
C PHE A 104 -40.62 -6.25 -20.88
N PRO A 105 -41.42 -7.29 -20.57
CA PRO A 105 -42.04 -8.16 -21.59
C PRO A 105 -42.96 -7.43 -22.58
N LYS A 106 -43.43 -6.22 -22.23
CA LYS A 106 -44.25 -5.36 -23.09
C LYS A 106 -43.61 -3.97 -23.19
N LYS A 107 -43.40 -3.49 -24.43
CA LYS A 107 -42.84 -2.17 -24.74
C LYS A 107 -41.44 -1.96 -24.12
N HIS A 108 -40.47 -2.80 -24.50
CA HIS A 108 -39.06 -2.72 -24.09
C HIS A 108 -38.21 -1.77 -24.96
N TYR A 109 -38.78 -1.12 -25.99
CA TYR A 109 -38.01 -0.29 -26.93
C TYR A 109 -37.23 0.84 -26.24
N GLU A 110 -37.79 1.49 -25.22
CA GLU A 110 -37.10 2.52 -24.41
C GLU A 110 -35.80 1.98 -23.78
N CYS A 111 -35.84 0.73 -23.29
CA CYS A 111 -34.69 0.06 -22.68
C CYS A 111 -33.67 -0.36 -23.75
N LEU A 112 -34.11 -0.92 -24.88
CA LEU A 112 -33.20 -1.31 -25.97
C LEU A 112 -32.44 -0.10 -26.52
N THR A 113 -33.16 0.99 -26.85
CA THR A 113 -32.52 2.18 -27.42
C THR A 113 -31.58 2.89 -26.42
N SER A 114 -31.84 2.78 -25.11
CA SER A 114 -30.93 3.32 -24.09
C SER A 114 -29.71 2.42 -23.88
N CYS A 115 -29.88 1.09 -23.94
CA CYS A 115 -28.78 0.13 -23.89
C CYS A 115 -27.85 0.25 -25.10
N GLU A 116 -28.40 0.34 -26.32
CA GLU A 116 -27.63 0.58 -27.54
C GLU A 116 -26.88 1.90 -27.50
N PHE A 117 -27.50 2.94 -26.96
CA PHE A 117 -26.84 4.23 -26.74
C PHE A 117 -25.71 4.12 -25.71
N LEU A 118 -25.90 3.38 -24.61
CA LEU A 118 -24.83 3.17 -23.64
C LEU A 118 -23.64 2.44 -24.28
N LYS A 119 -23.91 1.38 -25.04
CA LYS A 119 -22.88 0.64 -25.79
C LYS A 119 -22.15 1.55 -26.79
N SER A 120 -22.86 2.44 -27.47
CA SER A 120 -22.23 3.36 -28.43
C SER A 120 -21.38 4.43 -27.74
N VAL A 121 -21.75 4.93 -26.55
CA VAL A 121 -20.90 5.91 -25.83
C VAL A 121 -19.68 5.28 -25.17
N GLU A 122 -19.65 3.96 -24.96
CA GLU A 122 -18.46 3.23 -24.50
C GLU A 122 -17.43 3.02 -25.60
N THR A 123 -17.88 2.85 -26.85
CA THR A 123 -17.00 2.63 -28.01
C THR A 123 -16.64 3.92 -28.74
N VAL A 124 -17.53 4.92 -28.76
CA VAL A 124 -17.33 6.18 -29.47
C VAL A 124 -16.95 7.30 -28.50
N LYS A 125 -15.72 7.80 -28.62
CA LYS A 125 -15.22 8.93 -27.83
C LYS A 125 -15.89 10.24 -28.23
N GLN A 126 -15.89 11.18 -27.31
CA GLN A 126 -16.54 12.49 -27.44
C GLN A 126 -15.91 13.36 -28.55
N GLY A 127 -16.75 14.10 -29.27
CA GLY A 127 -16.36 15.01 -30.34
C GLY A 127 -16.43 14.39 -31.75
N ASP A 128 -16.21 15.23 -32.76
CA ASP A 128 -16.39 14.87 -34.17
C ASP A 128 -15.04 14.63 -34.84
N CYS A 129 -14.98 13.68 -35.79
CA CYS A 129 -13.80 13.52 -36.62
C CYS A 129 -13.57 14.78 -37.47
N PRO A 130 -12.31 15.27 -37.56
CA PRO A 130 -11.99 16.34 -38.49
C PRO A 130 -12.19 15.88 -39.94
N ALA A 131 -12.63 16.80 -40.80
CA ALA A 131 -12.68 16.54 -42.25
C ALA A 131 -11.32 16.08 -42.80
N PRO A 132 -11.27 15.07 -43.70
CA PRO A 132 -10.04 14.49 -44.25
C PRO A 132 -9.04 15.52 -44.79
N GLU A 133 -9.52 16.58 -45.43
CA GLU A 133 -8.71 17.61 -46.08
C GLU A 133 -7.95 18.47 -45.05
N LYS A 134 -8.34 18.41 -43.78
CA LYS A 134 -7.71 19.10 -42.66
C LYS A 134 -6.71 18.22 -41.92
N ALA A 135 -6.53 16.96 -42.33
CA ALA A 135 -5.50 16.09 -41.79
C ALA A 135 -4.11 16.58 -42.24
N SER A 136 -3.13 16.59 -41.34
CA SER A 136 -1.76 17.02 -41.63
C SER A 136 -0.74 16.19 -40.87
N GLY A 137 0.49 16.06 -41.39
CA GLY A 137 1.54 15.24 -40.78
C GLY A 137 1.13 13.76 -40.73
N PHE A 138 1.37 13.08 -39.61
CA PHE A 138 0.98 11.67 -39.44
C PHE A 138 -0.52 11.43 -39.58
N ALA A 139 -1.37 12.42 -39.26
CA ALA A 139 -2.81 12.29 -39.43
C ALA A 139 -3.24 12.14 -40.89
N ALA A 140 -2.45 12.62 -41.86
CA ALA A 140 -2.72 12.49 -43.29
C ALA A 140 -2.05 11.26 -43.94
N ALA A 141 -1.32 10.46 -43.15
CA ALA A 141 -0.63 9.29 -43.67
C ALA A 141 -1.61 8.21 -44.14
N CYS A 142 -1.39 7.65 -45.33
CA CYS A 142 -2.24 6.62 -45.90
C CYS A 142 -1.99 5.25 -45.26
N VAL A 143 -2.43 5.09 -44.00
CA VAL A 143 -2.21 3.90 -43.17
C VAL A 143 -3.48 3.58 -42.38
N GLU A 144 -3.75 2.30 -42.18
CA GLU A 144 -4.74 1.82 -41.22
C GLU A 144 -4.07 1.61 -39.87
N SER A 145 -4.08 2.67 -39.05
CA SER A 145 -3.41 2.67 -37.74
C SER A 145 -4.35 2.44 -36.56
N CYS A 146 -5.66 2.45 -36.82
CA CYS A 146 -6.70 2.14 -35.84
C CYS A 146 -7.96 1.63 -36.55
N GLU A 147 -8.75 0.81 -35.86
CA GLU A 147 -10.10 0.40 -36.30
C GLU A 147 -11.21 1.12 -35.53
N ASP A 148 -10.99 1.37 -34.23
CA ASP A 148 -11.95 2.07 -33.36
C ASP A 148 -11.29 3.10 -32.43
N ASP A 149 -12.11 3.94 -31.80
CA ASP A 149 -11.62 5.00 -30.91
C ASP A 149 -10.86 4.46 -29.68
N GLY A 150 -11.13 3.22 -29.25
CA GLY A 150 -10.51 2.57 -28.10
C GLY A 150 -9.04 2.18 -28.31
N GLU A 151 -8.62 2.03 -29.56
CA GLU A 151 -7.22 1.81 -29.93
C GLU A 151 -6.40 3.11 -29.83
N CYS A 152 -7.05 4.26 -29.95
CA CYS A 152 -6.42 5.55 -29.82
C CYS A 152 -6.20 5.93 -28.35
N SER A 153 -5.04 6.51 -28.02
CA SER A 153 -4.77 7.05 -26.68
C SER A 153 -5.53 8.36 -26.43
N THR A 154 -5.74 8.73 -25.16
CA THR A 154 -6.36 10.00 -24.76
C THR A 154 -7.75 10.22 -25.35
N VAL A 155 -8.08 11.47 -25.65
CA VAL A 155 -9.30 11.91 -26.30
C VAL A 155 -9.27 11.73 -27.82
N LYS A 156 -8.19 11.17 -28.41
CA LYS A 156 -8.10 10.99 -29.86
C LYS A 156 -9.09 9.95 -30.35
N LYS A 157 -9.70 10.23 -31.50
CA LYS A 157 -10.63 9.37 -32.22
C LYS A 157 -9.95 8.70 -33.41
N CYS A 158 -10.42 7.52 -33.77
CA CYS A 158 -10.03 6.88 -35.00
C CYS A 158 -10.82 7.50 -36.15
N CYS A 159 -10.13 8.24 -37.01
CA CYS A 159 -10.78 9.05 -38.04
C CYS A 159 -10.18 8.77 -39.41
N SER A 160 -11.06 8.64 -40.41
CA SER A 160 -10.65 8.56 -41.80
C SER A 160 -9.95 9.84 -42.24
N ASN A 161 -8.86 9.70 -42.98
CA ASN A 161 -8.14 10.81 -43.61
C ASN A 161 -8.27 10.80 -45.15
N GLY A 162 -9.24 10.06 -45.69
CA GLY A 162 -9.55 9.97 -47.11
C GLY A 162 -8.93 8.76 -47.82
N CYS A 163 -7.92 8.12 -47.24
CA CYS A 163 -7.37 6.87 -47.78
C CYS A 163 -6.98 5.80 -46.72
N GLY A 164 -6.97 6.15 -45.44
CA GLY A 164 -6.90 5.21 -44.31
C GLY A 164 -7.46 5.81 -43.01
N HIS A 165 -7.24 5.16 -41.87
CA HIS A 165 -7.64 5.65 -40.54
C HIS A 165 -6.47 5.95 -39.61
N THR A 166 -6.52 7.14 -39.01
CA THR A 166 -5.51 7.58 -38.05
C THR A 166 -6.13 8.15 -36.78
N CYS A 167 -5.39 8.05 -35.67
CA CYS A 167 -5.78 8.63 -34.40
C CYS A 167 -5.64 10.16 -34.41
N GLN A 168 -6.76 10.86 -34.52
CA GLN A 168 -6.82 12.31 -34.69
C GLN A 168 -7.48 12.99 -33.49
N LEU A 169 -7.11 14.25 -33.23
CA LEU A 169 -7.79 15.05 -32.21
C LEU A 169 -9.19 15.45 -32.70
N PRO A 170 -10.25 15.20 -31.91
CA PRO A 170 -11.61 15.51 -32.33
C PRO A 170 -11.86 17.02 -32.39
N LYS A 171 -12.69 17.44 -33.35
CA LYS A 171 -13.30 18.77 -33.37
C LYS A 171 -14.51 18.80 -32.45
N ASN A 172 -14.93 20.00 -32.05
CA ASN A 172 -16.14 20.22 -31.25
C ASN A 172 -16.20 19.39 -29.96
N LEU A 173 -15.05 19.04 -29.37
CA LEU A 173 -14.95 18.12 -28.23
C LEU A 173 -15.93 18.48 -27.08
N TYR A 174 -16.19 19.77 -26.84
CA TYR A 174 -17.07 20.21 -25.75
C TYR A 174 -18.37 20.88 -26.21
N LYS A 175 -18.77 20.68 -27.47
CA LYS A 175 -20.02 21.24 -28.01
C LYS A 175 -21.20 20.62 -27.26
N GLY A 176 -22.06 21.47 -26.68
CA GLY A 176 -23.22 21.04 -25.90
C GLY A 176 -22.93 20.45 -24.51
N ALA A 177 -21.69 20.04 -24.21
CA ALA A 177 -21.31 19.55 -22.88
C ALA A 177 -21.44 20.65 -21.80
N PRO A 178 -21.69 20.31 -20.52
CA PRO A 178 -21.82 21.27 -19.43
C PRO A 178 -20.45 21.77 -18.95
N LEU A 179 -20.40 22.96 -18.35
CA LEU A 179 -19.16 23.46 -17.75
C LEU A 179 -18.77 22.60 -16.54
N LYS A 180 -17.46 22.56 -16.26
CA LYS A 180 -17.00 21.96 -15.00
C LYS A 180 -17.56 22.76 -13.82
N PRO A 181 -18.03 22.10 -12.75
CA PRO A 181 -18.37 22.78 -11.50
C PRO A 181 -17.19 23.58 -10.97
N ARG A 182 -17.46 24.53 -10.07
CA ARG A 182 -16.39 25.26 -9.38
C ARG A 182 -15.50 24.29 -8.60
N LYS A 183 -14.20 24.60 -8.57
CA LYS A 183 -13.19 23.81 -7.84
C LYS A 183 -13.45 23.78 -6.33
N GLU A 184 -14.07 24.81 -5.80
CA GLU A 184 -14.37 24.95 -4.36
C GLU A 184 -15.62 24.15 -4.00
N LEU A 185 -15.39 23.00 -3.38
CA LEU A 185 -16.40 22.16 -2.74
C LEU A 185 -16.57 22.59 -1.28
N SER A 186 -17.81 22.69 -0.80
CA SER A 186 -18.12 22.94 0.61
C SER A 186 -18.55 21.66 1.31
N PHE A 187 -18.09 21.47 2.53
CA PHE A 187 -18.35 20.29 3.36
C PHE A 187 -19.06 20.70 4.65
N ALA A 188 -20.14 20.03 5.00
CA ALA A 188 -20.87 20.24 6.24
C ALA A 188 -21.22 18.89 6.89
N GLU A 189 -20.77 18.66 8.12
CA GLU A 189 -21.18 17.48 8.89
C GLU A 189 -22.51 17.76 9.60
N LEU A 190 -23.52 16.95 9.28
CA LEU A 190 -24.85 17.05 9.88
C LEU A 190 -24.85 16.43 11.28
N GLN A 191 -25.79 16.85 12.13
CA GLN A 191 -25.98 16.26 13.47
C GLN A 191 -26.31 14.77 13.41
N SER A 192 -27.00 14.33 12.35
CA SER A 192 -27.24 12.90 12.05
C SER A 192 -25.95 12.11 11.83
N GLY A 193 -24.85 12.81 11.59
CA GLY A 193 -23.54 12.23 11.40
C GLY A 193 -23.11 12.00 9.97
N GLN A 194 -23.94 12.41 9.01
CA GLN A 194 -23.69 12.35 7.58
C GLN A 194 -22.88 13.57 7.13
N LEU A 195 -22.12 13.41 6.05
CA LEU A 195 -21.40 14.50 5.39
C LEU A 195 -22.23 15.02 4.21
N GLU A 196 -22.63 16.28 4.26
CA GLU A 196 -23.15 17.00 3.11
C GLU A 196 -22.00 17.67 2.33
N ILE A 197 -21.93 17.38 1.04
CA ILE A 197 -21.01 17.98 0.08
C ILE A 197 -21.82 18.85 -0.87
N ARG A 198 -21.42 20.10 -1.08
CA ARG A 198 -22.07 20.99 -2.06
C ARG A 198 -21.06 21.60 -3.01
N TRP A 199 -21.49 21.83 -4.24
CA TRP A 199 -20.74 22.54 -5.27
C TRP A 199 -21.65 23.56 -5.95
N SER A 200 -21.07 24.37 -6.82
CA SER A 200 -21.83 25.32 -7.64
C SER A 200 -21.39 25.24 -9.10
N SER A 201 -22.35 25.32 -10.00
CA SER A 201 -22.12 25.43 -11.43
C SER A 201 -22.49 26.85 -11.89
N LYS A 202 -21.52 27.60 -12.42
CA LYS A 202 -21.84 28.92 -12.98
C LYS A 202 -22.35 28.74 -14.41
N PHE A 203 -23.56 29.23 -14.67
CA PHE A 203 -24.27 29.21 -15.96
C PHE A 203 -24.70 27.81 -16.41
N ASN A 204 -26.01 27.59 -16.51
CA ASN A 204 -26.58 26.44 -17.21
C ASN A 204 -26.41 26.65 -18.72
N ILE A 205 -25.21 26.44 -19.25
CA ILE A 205 -24.93 26.54 -20.69
C ILE A 205 -25.56 25.38 -21.49
N SER A 206 -26.08 24.37 -20.79
CA SER A 206 -26.81 23.27 -21.41
C SER A 206 -28.30 23.38 -21.17
N VAL A 207 -29.08 23.27 -22.24
CA VAL A 207 -30.53 23.07 -22.20
C VAL A 207 -30.87 21.63 -21.76
N GLU A 208 -29.89 20.72 -21.83
CA GLU A 208 -30.03 19.32 -21.46
C GLU A 208 -29.88 19.09 -19.95
N PRO A 209 -30.56 18.09 -19.37
CA PRO A 209 -30.36 17.66 -17.99
C PRO A 209 -28.91 17.33 -17.68
N VAL A 210 -28.35 17.99 -16.66
CA VAL A 210 -27.00 17.74 -16.18
C VAL A 210 -27.07 16.79 -14.97
N LEU A 211 -26.23 15.76 -15.01
CA LEU A 211 -25.97 14.86 -13.88
C LEU A 211 -24.54 15.07 -13.39
N TYR A 212 -24.37 15.01 -12.08
CA TYR A 212 -23.10 15.13 -11.40
C TYR A 212 -22.61 13.75 -10.98
N VAL A 213 -21.42 13.39 -11.42
CA VAL A 213 -20.71 12.18 -10.98
C VAL A 213 -19.71 12.60 -9.93
N VAL A 214 -19.87 12.08 -8.71
CA VAL A 214 -18.99 12.37 -7.58
C VAL A 214 -18.07 11.19 -7.33
N GLN A 215 -16.77 11.46 -7.30
CA GLN A 215 -15.76 10.47 -6.94
C GLN A 215 -15.08 10.84 -5.63
N ARG A 216 -14.69 9.81 -4.90
CA ARG A 216 -14.00 9.86 -3.61
C ARG A 216 -12.74 9.03 -3.68
N ARG A 217 -11.66 9.53 -3.09
CA ARG A 217 -10.52 8.73 -2.67
C ARG A 217 -10.17 9.05 -1.22
N TRP A 218 -9.44 8.18 -0.57
CA TRP A 218 -9.06 8.39 0.82
C TRP A 218 -7.74 7.74 1.19
N ASN A 219 -7.09 8.23 2.24
CA ASN A 219 -5.90 7.62 2.82
C ASN A 219 -6.03 7.49 4.34
N TYR A 220 -5.35 6.49 4.91
CA TYR A 220 -5.19 6.37 6.36
C TYR A 220 -4.10 7.32 6.85
N GLY A 221 -4.27 7.87 8.05
CA GLY A 221 -3.20 8.57 8.75
C GLY A 221 -3.67 9.82 9.49
N ILE A 222 -2.75 10.41 10.25
CA ILE A 222 -2.96 11.71 10.92
C ILE A 222 -2.75 12.90 9.97
N HIS A 223 -2.16 12.67 8.79
CA HIS A 223 -1.96 13.68 7.74
C HIS A 223 -2.52 13.20 6.39
N PRO A 224 -2.96 14.14 5.54
CA PRO A 224 -3.34 13.81 4.16
C PRO A 224 -2.13 13.35 3.34
N SER A 225 -2.31 12.33 2.51
CA SER A 225 -1.28 11.79 1.61
C SER A 225 -1.94 11.37 0.29
N GLU A 226 -1.52 11.98 -0.82
CA GLU A 226 -2.05 11.61 -2.14
C GLU A 226 -1.41 10.34 -2.69
N ASP A 227 -0.16 10.05 -2.33
CA ASP A 227 0.57 8.86 -2.76
C ASP A 227 0.04 7.59 -2.09
N ASP A 228 -0.43 7.70 -0.85
CA ASP A 228 -1.05 6.61 -0.09
C ASP A 228 -2.58 6.55 -0.27
N ALA A 229 -3.15 7.42 -1.10
CA ALA A 229 -4.58 7.44 -1.33
C ALA A 229 -5.03 6.25 -2.17
N THR A 230 -6.23 5.76 -1.89
CA THR A 230 -6.90 4.78 -2.76
C THR A 230 -7.09 5.35 -4.17
N ASP A 231 -7.34 4.46 -5.12
CA ASP A 231 -7.86 4.87 -6.42
C ASP A 231 -9.18 5.64 -6.26
N TRP A 232 -9.50 6.46 -7.26
CA TRP A 232 -10.76 7.20 -7.30
C TRP A 232 -11.93 6.22 -7.48
N GLN A 233 -12.88 6.27 -6.54
CA GLN A 233 -14.10 5.48 -6.57
C GLN A 233 -15.31 6.39 -6.79
N THR A 234 -16.20 6.03 -7.71
CA THR A 234 -17.51 6.69 -7.84
C THR A 234 -18.38 6.39 -6.63
N VAL A 235 -18.88 7.44 -5.98
CA VAL A 235 -19.72 7.32 -4.77
C VAL A 235 -21.16 7.71 -5.01
N ALA A 236 -21.44 8.52 -6.03
CA ALA A 236 -22.81 8.90 -6.38
C ALA A 236 -22.92 9.47 -7.80
N GLN A 237 -24.13 9.33 -8.35
CA GLN A 237 -24.62 10.08 -9.51
C GLN A 237 -25.89 10.81 -9.08
N THR A 238 -25.93 12.14 -9.19
CA THR A 238 -27.04 12.97 -8.72
C THR A 238 -27.39 14.08 -9.72
N ALA A 239 -28.65 14.51 -9.74
CA ALA A 239 -29.08 15.69 -10.49
C ALA A 239 -28.97 16.99 -9.67
N GLU A 240 -28.71 16.88 -8.36
CA GLU A 240 -28.61 18.02 -7.45
C GLU A 240 -27.17 18.49 -7.32
N GLU A 241 -26.96 19.77 -6.99
CA GLU A 241 -25.62 20.34 -6.72
C GLU A 241 -25.11 20.03 -5.29
N ARG A 242 -25.67 18.97 -4.68
CA ARG A 242 -25.34 18.48 -3.35
C ARG A 242 -25.42 16.97 -3.27
N LEU A 243 -24.69 16.41 -2.31
CA LEU A 243 -24.68 14.99 -1.99
C LEU A 243 -24.56 14.80 -0.48
N GLN A 244 -25.31 13.86 0.09
CA GLN A 244 -25.18 13.44 1.48
C GLN A 244 -24.61 12.03 1.55
N LEU A 245 -23.50 11.85 2.27
CA LEU A 245 -22.81 10.58 2.46
C LEU A 245 -22.89 10.15 3.92
N ALA A 246 -23.34 8.91 4.15
CA ALA A 246 -23.44 8.33 5.50
C ALA A 246 -22.20 7.53 5.92
N ASP A 247 -21.38 7.08 4.96
CA ASP A 247 -20.28 6.13 5.15
C ASP A 247 -18.92 6.81 5.39
N ILE A 248 -18.93 7.99 6.01
CA ILE A 248 -17.71 8.74 6.32
C ILE A 248 -17.12 8.26 7.65
N ARG A 249 -15.83 7.91 7.62
CA ARG A 249 -15.08 7.36 8.75
C ARG A 249 -14.15 8.42 9.35
N ALA A 250 -14.14 8.51 10.68
CA ALA A 250 -13.44 9.56 11.42
C ALA A 250 -11.90 9.57 11.29
N SER A 251 -11.31 8.43 10.94
CA SER A 251 -9.86 8.19 10.89
C SER A 251 -9.24 8.38 9.50
N ARG A 252 -10.06 8.72 8.49
CA ARG A 252 -9.63 8.80 7.09
C ARG A 252 -9.57 10.26 6.64
N TRP A 253 -8.59 10.54 5.80
CA TRP A 253 -8.54 11.76 5.01
C TRP A 253 -9.19 11.49 3.66
N TYR A 254 -10.16 12.31 3.29
CA TYR A 254 -10.92 12.17 2.05
C TYR A 254 -10.59 13.29 1.07
N GLN A 255 -10.60 12.96 -0.21
CA GLN A 255 -10.67 13.95 -1.28
C GLN A 255 -11.82 13.59 -2.22
N PHE A 256 -12.46 14.63 -2.75
CA PHE A 256 -13.58 14.51 -3.66
C PHE A 256 -13.30 15.24 -4.97
N ARG A 257 -13.88 14.75 -6.05
CA ARG A 257 -13.92 15.47 -7.33
C ARG A 257 -15.26 15.24 -8.00
N VAL A 258 -15.74 16.22 -8.75
CA VAL A 258 -17.08 16.18 -9.36
C VAL A 258 -16.95 16.44 -10.86
N ALA A 259 -17.67 15.68 -11.68
CA ALA A 259 -17.84 15.96 -13.10
C ALA A 259 -19.30 16.28 -13.38
N ALA A 260 -19.55 17.32 -14.19
CA ALA A 260 -20.86 17.57 -14.78
C ALA A 260 -20.96 16.82 -16.11
N VAL A 261 -22.05 16.10 -16.32
CA VAL A 261 -22.26 15.21 -17.46
C VAL A 261 -23.65 15.41 -18.04
N ASN A 262 -23.76 15.51 -19.36
CA ASN A 262 -25.05 15.42 -20.05
C ASN A 262 -24.96 14.43 -21.22
N VAL A 263 -26.03 14.33 -22.04
CA VAL A 263 -26.05 13.48 -23.24
C VAL A 263 -24.87 13.72 -24.20
N HIS A 264 -24.45 14.98 -24.37
CA HIS A 264 -23.33 15.37 -25.22
C HIS A 264 -21.95 15.04 -24.62
N GLY A 265 -21.90 14.83 -23.30
CA GLY A 265 -20.72 14.34 -22.60
C GLY A 265 -20.28 15.23 -21.45
N THR A 266 -18.97 15.32 -21.21
CA THR A 266 -18.40 16.04 -20.07
C THR A 266 -17.15 16.82 -20.45
N ARG A 267 -16.84 17.87 -19.69
CA ARG A 267 -15.50 18.51 -19.74
C ARG A 267 -14.48 17.81 -18.84
N GLY A 268 -14.91 16.81 -18.06
CA GLY A 268 -14.10 16.05 -17.10
C GLY A 268 -14.28 16.52 -15.66
N PHE A 269 -13.65 15.82 -14.73
CA PHE A 269 -13.72 16.13 -13.30
C PHE A 269 -13.08 17.48 -12.95
N THR A 270 -13.53 18.08 -11.85
CA THR A 270 -12.82 19.15 -11.15
C THR A 270 -11.44 18.67 -10.69
N ALA A 271 -10.54 19.62 -10.39
CA ALA A 271 -9.36 19.28 -9.61
C ALA A 271 -9.78 18.68 -8.25
N PRO A 272 -8.95 17.80 -7.65
CA PRO A 272 -9.23 17.24 -6.32
C PRO A 272 -9.53 18.33 -5.29
N SER A 273 -10.51 18.09 -4.43
CA SER A 273 -10.87 18.99 -3.34
C SER A 273 -9.72 19.15 -2.35
N LYS A 274 -9.83 20.16 -1.48
CA LYS A 274 -9.07 20.16 -0.22
C LYS A 274 -9.38 18.87 0.55
N HIS A 275 -8.39 18.39 1.30
CA HIS A 275 -8.56 17.21 2.13
C HIS A 275 -9.62 17.49 3.21
N PHE A 276 -10.60 16.59 3.29
CA PHE A 276 -11.64 16.59 4.29
C PHE A 276 -11.34 15.51 5.33
N ARG A 277 -11.52 15.85 6.61
CA ARG A 277 -11.48 14.89 7.71
C ARG A 277 -12.66 15.18 8.63
N SER A 278 -13.33 14.13 9.07
CA SER A 278 -14.45 14.26 10.00
C SER A 278 -14.00 14.88 11.33
N SER A 279 -14.86 15.71 11.91
CA SER A 279 -14.65 16.24 13.26
C SER A 279 -14.96 15.23 14.37
N LYS A 280 -15.63 14.12 14.02
CA LYS A 280 -15.96 13.06 14.96
C LYS A 280 -14.72 12.31 15.43
N ASP A 281 -14.80 11.83 16.66
CA ASP A 281 -13.83 10.86 17.17
C ASP A 281 -14.10 9.45 16.63
N PRO A 282 -13.06 8.65 16.38
CA PRO A 282 -13.20 7.28 15.91
C PRO A 282 -13.83 6.39 16.97
N SER A 283 -14.69 5.48 16.49
CA SER A 283 -15.37 4.50 17.35
C SER A 283 -14.43 3.38 17.80
N ALA A 284 -14.79 2.75 18.91
CA ALA A 284 -14.10 1.55 19.36
C ALA A 284 -14.25 0.41 18.34
N PRO A 285 -13.25 -0.49 18.20
CA PRO A 285 -13.33 -1.57 17.23
C PRO A 285 -14.52 -2.49 17.52
N PRO A 286 -15.14 -3.09 16.48
CA PRO A 286 -16.25 -4.00 16.67
C PRO A 286 -15.81 -5.25 17.44
N ALA A 287 -16.77 -5.90 18.11
CA ALA A 287 -16.50 -7.15 18.82
C ALA A 287 -16.08 -8.25 17.82
N PRO A 288 -14.98 -8.99 18.10
CA PRO A 288 -14.62 -10.15 17.28
C PRO A 288 -15.76 -11.18 17.23
N ALA A 289 -16.01 -11.74 16.05
CA ALA A 289 -17.08 -12.69 15.78
C ALA A 289 -16.52 -14.09 15.45
N SER A 290 -17.42 -15.08 15.41
CA SER A 290 -17.14 -16.45 14.96
C SER A 290 -15.94 -17.13 15.65
N LEU A 291 -15.82 -16.95 16.98
CA LEU A 291 -14.76 -17.60 17.76
C LEU A 291 -14.92 -19.12 17.68
N ARG A 292 -13.85 -19.81 17.28
CA ARG A 292 -13.84 -21.28 17.19
C ARG A 292 -12.46 -21.87 17.46
N ILE A 293 -12.43 -23.07 18.03
CA ILE A 293 -11.22 -23.89 18.13
C ILE A 293 -11.09 -24.69 16.84
N THR A 294 -10.00 -24.52 16.09
CA THR A 294 -9.82 -25.21 14.80
C THR A 294 -9.00 -26.48 14.94
N ASN A 295 -7.93 -26.45 15.73
CA ASN A 295 -7.02 -27.58 15.92
C ASN A 295 -6.74 -27.76 17.41
N MET A 296 -6.60 -29.02 17.84
CA MET A 296 -6.19 -29.37 19.19
C MET A 296 -5.13 -30.46 19.12
N THR A 297 -3.95 -30.20 19.69
CA THR A 297 -2.82 -31.11 19.67
C THR A 297 -2.38 -31.43 21.10
N VAL A 298 -2.14 -32.70 21.39
CA VAL A 298 -1.57 -33.12 22.66
C VAL A 298 -0.06 -33.10 22.53
N ASN A 299 0.60 -32.33 23.38
CA ASN A 299 2.05 -32.23 23.43
C ASN A 299 2.62 -33.42 24.21
N ALA A 300 3.92 -33.72 24.01
CA ALA A 300 4.61 -34.82 24.69
C ALA A 300 4.62 -34.70 26.24
N ASP A 301 4.37 -33.51 26.79
CA ASP A 301 4.24 -33.26 28.23
C ASP A 301 2.83 -33.55 28.79
N GLY A 302 1.95 -34.15 27.99
CA GLY A 302 0.56 -34.46 28.36
C GLY A 302 -0.36 -33.23 28.39
N LYS A 303 0.14 -32.04 28.06
CA LYS A 303 -0.66 -30.83 27.95
C LYS A 303 -1.24 -30.68 26.56
N VAL A 304 -2.37 -30.01 26.48
CA VAL A 304 -3.09 -29.73 25.24
C VAL A 304 -2.74 -28.32 24.75
N SER A 305 -2.53 -28.19 23.44
CA SER A 305 -2.47 -26.92 22.73
C SER A 305 -3.70 -26.79 21.83
N ALA A 306 -4.39 -25.65 21.85
CA ALA A 306 -5.59 -25.43 21.05
C ALA A 306 -5.48 -24.13 20.23
N ARG A 307 -5.80 -24.17 18.94
CA ARG A 307 -5.81 -23.01 18.06
C ARG A 307 -7.17 -22.34 18.08
N LEU A 308 -7.25 -21.14 18.65
CA LEU A 308 -8.42 -20.26 18.59
C LEU A 308 -8.37 -19.41 17.32
N SER A 309 -9.47 -19.31 16.57
CA SER A 309 -9.62 -18.42 15.41
C SER A 309 -10.89 -17.57 15.53
N TRP A 310 -10.91 -16.40 14.88
CA TRP A 310 -12.02 -15.44 14.90
C TRP A 310 -12.09 -14.62 13.60
N THR A 311 -13.16 -13.86 13.43
CA THR A 311 -13.37 -12.89 12.34
C THR A 311 -13.73 -11.51 12.90
N LEU A 312 -13.60 -10.46 12.09
CA LEU A 312 -14.13 -9.13 12.40
C LEU A 312 -15.34 -8.87 11.49
N PRO A 313 -16.53 -8.59 12.04
CA PRO A 313 -17.76 -8.48 11.24
C PRO A 313 -17.81 -7.21 10.39
N GLU A 314 -17.20 -6.12 10.87
CA GLU A 314 -17.19 -4.82 10.21
C GLU A 314 -15.76 -4.26 10.16
N GLU A 315 -15.47 -3.44 9.16
CA GLU A 315 -14.20 -2.73 9.08
C GLU A 315 -14.14 -1.66 10.19
N PRO A 316 -13.12 -1.70 11.06
CA PRO A 316 -13.01 -0.73 12.15
C PRO A 316 -12.56 0.62 11.60
N ASP A 317 -12.94 1.72 12.27
CA ASP A 317 -12.45 3.05 11.94
C ASP A 317 -10.92 3.08 11.99
N ILE A 318 -10.33 2.49 13.04
CA ILE A 318 -8.89 2.38 13.18
C ILE A 318 -8.50 0.90 13.10
N PRO A 319 -7.49 0.52 12.31
CA PRO A 319 -6.98 -0.84 12.27
C PRO A 319 -6.66 -1.37 13.67
N VAL A 320 -7.10 -2.60 13.95
CA VAL A 320 -6.83 -3.25 15.24
C VAL A 320 -5.31 -3.33 15.45
N HIS A 321 -4.84 -2.82 16.58
CA HIS A 321 -3.43 -2.88 16.95
C HIS A 321 -3.09 -4.26 17.51
N HIS A 322 -3.92 -4.78 18.42
CA HIS A 322 -3.74 -6.08 19.03
C HIS A 322 -5.05 -6.65 19.59
N TYR A 323 -5.11 -7.97 19.76
CA TYR A 323 -6.15 -8.63 20.53
C TYR A 323 -5.62 -9.10 21.87
N LYS A 324 -6.47 -9.03 22.89
CA LYS A 324 -6.25 -9.62 24.20
C LYS A 324 -7.09 -10.87 24.33
N VAL A 325 -6.43 -12.00 24.52
CA VAL A 325 -7.07 -13.29 24.73
C VAL A 325 -6.87 -13.67 26.18
N PHE A 326 -7.97 -13.96 26.88
CA PHE A 326 -7.98 -14.47 28.23
C PHE A 326 -8.60 -15.85 28.21
N TRP A 327 -8.04 -16.81 28.94
CA TRP A 327 -8.72 -18.08 29.15
C TRP A 327 -8.65 -18.48 30.61
N SER A 328 -9.75 -19.03 31.10
CA SER A 328 -9.89 -19.48 32.48
C SER A 328 -10.49 -20.86 32.54
N TRP A 329 -10.07 -21.64 33.53
CA TRP A 329 -10.59 -22.96 33.82
C TRP A 329 -10.75 -23.12 35.34
N ILE A 330 -11.60 -24.06 35.72
CA ILE A 330 -11.84 -24.39 37.13
C ILE A 330 -10.89 -25.53 37.49
N VAL A 331 -10.21 -25.39 38.63
CA VAL A 331 -9.41 -26.46 39.23
C VAL A 331 -10.16 -26.99 40.44
N SER A 332 -10.53 -28.26 40.38
CA SER A 332 -11.02 -29.01 41.53
C SER A 332 -9.81 -29.49 42.33
N ASP A 333 -9.42 -28.73 43.35
CA ASP A 333 -8.48 -29.19 44.37
C ASP A 333 -9.25 -29.79 45.55
N ARG A 334 -8.60 -30.53 46.46
CA ARG A 334 -9.25 -31.17 47.63
C ARG A 334 -9.87 -30.17 48.65
N ALA A 335 -9.96 -28.89 48.31
CA ALA A 335 -10.61 -27.85 49.11
C ALA A 335 -12.07 -27.66 48.64
N MET A 336 -12.98 -27.43 49.60
CA MET A 336 -14.43 -27.22 49.38
C MET A 336 -14.81 -26.04 48.45
N VAL A 337 -13.85 -25.23 47.98
CA VAL A 337 -14.11 -24.07 47.10
C VAL A 337 -13.35 -24.21 45.77
N PRO A 338 -14.05 -24.24 44.61
CA PRO A 338 -13.42 -24.31 43.30
C PRO A 338 -12.59 -23.05 43.00
N SER A 339 -11.30 -23.19 42.70
CA SER A 339 -10.44 -22.05 42.34
C SER A 339 -10.41 -21.86 40.81
N LYS A 340 -10.70 -20.64 40.33
CA LYS A 340 -10.61 -20.28 38.90
C LYS A 340 -9.19 -19.83 38.56
N LYS A 341 -8.47 -20.61 37.78
CA LYS A 341 -7.18 -20.18 37.21
C LYS A 341 -7.43 -19.41 35.90
N LYS A 342 -6.64 -18.36 35.66
CA LYS A 342 -6.74 -17.51 34.47
C LYS A 342 -5.37 -17.29 33.83
N ARG A 343 -5.31 -17.31 32.51
CA ARG A 343 -4.15 -16.95 31.69
C ARG A 343 -4.53 -15.89 30.67
N ARG A 344 -3.52 -15.20 30.15
CA ARG A 344 -3.68 -14.18 29.10
C ARG A 344 -2.58 -14.28 28.05
N LYS A 345 -2.92 -13.98 26.81
CA LYS A 345 -1.98 -13.82 25.68
C LYS A 345 -2.41 -12.61 24.87
N THR A 346 -1.44 -11.85 24.37
CA THR A 346 -1.69 -10.73 23.48
C THR A 346 -1.19 -11.12 22.10
N THR A 347 -1.98 -10.83 21.07
CA THR A 347 -1.65 -11.16 19.68
C THR A 347 -1.80 -9.92 18.78
N ASN A 348 -1.04 -9.87 17.70
CA ASN A 348 -1.02 -8.76 16.75
C ASN A 348 -2.41 -8.61 16.09
N GLY A 349 -2.86 -7.37 15.87
CA GLY A 349 -4.16 -7.09 15.26
C GLY A 349 -4.32 -7.56 13.81
N ALA A 350 -3.22 -7.81 13.11
CA ALA A 350 -3.22 -8.41 11.77
C ALA A 350 -3.24 -9.97 11.79
N GLN A 351 -3.41 -10.59 12.96
CA GLN A 351 -3.69 -12.02 13.10
C GLN A 351 -5.16 -12.26 13.43
N ASN A 352 -5.72 -13.35 12.92
CA ASN A 352 -7.08 -13.80 13.20
C ASN A 352 -7.11 -15.16 13.93
N PHE A 353 -5.95 -15.58 14.47
CA PHE A 353 -5.81 -16.80 15.26
C PHE A 353 -4.76 -16.65 16.36
N VAL A 354 -4.84 -17.51 17.38
CA VAL A 354 -3.81 -17.65 18.42
C VAL A 354 -3.77 -19.10 18.93
N ASP A 355 -2.57 -19.59 19.19
CA ASP A 355 -2.37 -20.90 19.82
C ASP A 355 -2.37 -20.74 21.36
N LEU A 356 -3.29 -21.46 22.02
CA LEU A 356 -3.44 -21.55 23.46
C LEU A 356 -2.65 -22.76 23.95
N GLU A 357 -1.52 -22.53 24.61
CA GLU A 357 -0.58 -23.58 25.02
C GLU A 357 -0.72 -23.95 26.50
N GLY A 358 -0.34 -25.18 26.81
CA GLY A 358 -0.25 -25.67 28.18
C GLY A 358 -1.59 -25.81 28.88
N LEU A 359 -2.64 -26.16 28.14
CA LEU A 359 -3.97 -26.47 28.66
C LEU A 359 -3.94 -27.87 29.31
N GLN A 360 -4.58 -28.02 30.46
CA GLN A 360 -4.87 -29.32 31.06
C GLN A 360 -5.86 -30.09 30.19
N ALA A 361 -5.59 -31.39 29.98
CA ALA A 361 -6.52 -32.30 29.34
C ALA A 361 -7.81 -32.47 30.17
N ASN A 362 -8.89 -32.90 29.53
CA ASN A 362 -10.21 -33.12 30.15
C ASN A 362 -10.72 -31.95 31.04
N SER A 363 -10.38 -30.71 30.70
CA SER A 363 -10.78 -29.51 31.46
C SER A 363 -11.64 -28.58 30.61
N SER A 364 -12.60 -27.90 31.25
CA SER A 364 -13.45 -26.90 30.60
C SER A 364 -12.82 -25.51 30.70
N TYR A 365 -12.70 -24.84 29.56
CA TYR A 365 -12.13 -23.52 29.41
C TYR A 365 -13.17 -22.52 28.94
N THR A 366 -13.12 -21.33 29.52
CA THR A 366 -13.80 -20.13 29.01
C THR A 366 -12.74 -19.21 28.44
N VAL A 367 -12.85 -18.85 27.16
CA VAL A 367 -11.98 -17.90 26.48
C VAL A 367 -12.74 -16.59 26.31
N GLU A 368 -12.12 -15.47 26.63
CA GLU A 368 -12.59 -14.12 26.31
C GLU A 368 -11.61 -13.47 25.33
N LEU A 369 -12.10 -12.87 24.26
CA LEU A 369 -11.33 -12.14 23.26
C LEU A 369 -11.77 -10.67 23.20
N GLN A 370 -10.80 -9.75 23.14
CA GLN A 370 -11.06 -8.32 23.04
C GLN A 370 -10.12 -7.66 22.03
N ALA A 371 -10.65 -6.92 21.05
CA ALA A 371 -9.87 -6.11 20.12
C ALA A 371 -9.50 -4.76 20.74
N VAL A 372 -8.31 -4.25 20.41
CA VAL A 372 -7.80 -2.97 20.91
C VAL A 372 -7.20 -2.15 19.78
N THR A 373 -7.59 -0.88 19.69
CA THR A 373 -7.02 0.12 18.78
C THR A 373 -6.49 1.32 19.58
N TYR A 374 -5.67 2.15 18.92
CA TYR A 374 -5.13 3.38 19.49
C TYR A 374 -5.46 4.58 18.59
N TRP A 375 -6.00 5.62 19.20
CA TRP A 375 -6.25 6.92 18.58
C TRP A 375 -5.42 7.98 19.32
N GLY A 376 -4.26 8.35 18.76
CA GLY A 376 -3.28 9.12 19.51
C GLY A 376 -2.87 8.40 20.80
N GLN A 377 -3.18 8.99 21.96
CA GLN A 377 -2.97 8.38 23.28
C GLN A 377 -4.18 7.62 23.82
N VAL A 378 -5.34 7.77 23.18
CA VAL A 378 -6.60 7.15 23.63
C VAL A 378 -6.64 5.69 23.19
N ARG A 379 -6.87 4.80 24.15
CA ARG A 379 -6.99 3.37 23.92
C ARG A 379 -8.46 2.97 23.83
N LEU A 380 -8.91 2.59 22.65
CA LEU A 380 -10.27 2.11 22.43
C LEU A 380 -10.29 0.57 22.47
N LYS A 381 -11.33 0.00 23.07
CA LYS A 381 -11.46 -1.45 23.27
C LYS A 381 -12.84 -1.92 22.81
N SER A 382 -12.89 -3.04 22.11
CA SER A 382 -14.16 -3.67 21.76
C SER A 382 -14.86 -4.23 23.00
N PRO A 383 -16.17 -4.54 22.89
CA PRO A 383 -16.80 -5.53 23.77
C PRO A 383 -16.02 -6.85 23.73
N LYS A 384 -16.08 -7.62 24.83
CA LYS A 384 -15.47 -8.94 24.89
C LYS A 384 -16.39 -9.97 24.27
N THR A 385 -15.84 -10.88 23.47
CA THR A 385 -16.55 -12.07 22.99
C THR A 385 -16.03 -13.30 23.71
N SER A 386 -16.92 -14.21 24.11
CA SER A 386 -16.56 -15.42 24.85
C SER A 386 -16.85 -16.71 24.09
N LEU A 387 -16.00 -17.72 24.29
CA LEU A 387 -16.17 -19.09 23.79
C LEU A 387 -15.91 -20.09 24.92
N HIS A 388 -16.79 -21.07 25.07
CA HIS A 388 -16.59 -22.20 25.98
C HIS A 388 -16.18 -23.45 25.19
N PHE A 389 -15.13 -24.14 25.63
CA PHE A 389 -14.69 -25.38 25.00
C PHE A 389 -14.06 -26.34 26.02
N THR A 390 -14.05 -27.64 25.70
CA THR A 390 -13.44 -28.70 26.50
C THR A 390 -12.29 -29.35 25.74
N THR A 391 -11.24 -29.75 26.45
CA THR A 391 -10.08 -30.46 25.87
C THR A 391 -10.29 -31.98 25.87
N ALA A 392 -9.96 -32.69 24.79
CA ALA A 392 -10.17 -34.14 24.62
C ALA A 392 -9.36 -35.02 25.61
N ARG A 393 -9.81 -36.28 25.82
CA ARG A 393 -9.14 -37.29 26.67
C ARG A 393 -7.94 -37.92 25.97
N LEU A 394 -6.86 -38.20 26.72
CA LEU A 394 -5.87 -39.23 26.35
C LEU A 394 -6.56 -40.59 26.53
N ASN A 395 -6.69 -41.35 25.43
CA ASN A 395 -7.14 -42.76 25.30
C ASN A 395 -8.49 -42.95 24.60
N ASP A 396 -8.42 -42.93 23.27
CA ASP A 396 -9.13 -43.79 22.29
C ASP A 396 -8.43 -43.46 20.96
N THR A 397 -7.91 -44.37 20.14
CA THR A 397 -8.32 -45.74 19.86
C THR A 397 -7.15 -46.51 19.22
N LYS A 398 -7.21 -47.83 19.37
CA LYS A 398 -6.35 -48.86 18.78
C LYS A 398 -6.38 -48.83 17.25
N ASP A 399 -5.23 -49.11 16.63
CA ASP A 399 -5.14 -49.60 15.24
C ASP A 399 -5.90 -50.92 15.06
N PRO A 400 -6.30 -51.24 13.81
CA PRO A 400 -5.74 -52.47 13.25
C PRO A 400 -5.34 -52.40 11.76
N LEU A 401 -4.14 -52.95 11.50
CA LEU A 401 -3.76 -53.83 10.38
C LEU A 401 -3.56 -53.17 8.98
N SER A 402 -2.36 -53.10 8.41
CA SER A 402 -1.52 -54.24 7.99
C SER A 402 -0.12 -53.76 7.53
N LYS A 403 0.87 -54.62 7.77
CA LYS A 403 2.35 -54.49 7.63
C LYS A 403 2.86 -54.65 6.17
N PRO A 404 4.19 -54.79 5.91
CA PRO A 404 5.33 -53.89 6.16
C PRO A 404 6.20 -53.71 4.88
N LYS A 405 7.21 -52.84 4.91
CA LYS A 405 8.56 -53.20 4.41
C LYS A 405 9.66 -52.32 5.01
N LYS A 406 10.74 -53.02 5.32
CA LYS A 406 11.99 -52.67 6.02
C LYS A 406 12.94 -51.93 5.07
N ASP A 407 13.73 -51.02 5.63
CA ASP A 407 15.21 -51.06 5.69
C ASP A 407 15.62 -49.94 6.68
N GLU A 408 16.08 -50.24 7.91
CA GLU A 408 17.48 -50.49 8.31
C GLU A 408 18.45 -49.39 7.80
N ALA A 409 19.32 -48.76 8.60
CA ALA A 409 19.60 -48.79 10.02
C ALA A 409 20.51 -47.57 10.36
N LEU A 410 20.39 -47.10 11.62
CA LEU A 410 21.39 -46.52 12.53
C LEU A 410 22.60 -45.73 11.95
N THR A 411 22.89 -44.52 12.43
CA THR A 411 23.57 -44.30 13.72
C THR A 411 23.44 -42.82 14.13
N SER A 412 22.89 -42.50 15.30
CA SER A 412 23.60 -42.28 16.57
C SER A 412 24.74 -41.25 16.48
N GLY A 413 24.58 -40.11 17.15
CA GLY A 413 25.71 -39.18 17.34
C GLY A 413 25.32 -37.76 17.68
N SER A 414 24.91 -37.55 18.93
CA SER A 414 24.97 -36.27 19.64
C SER A 414 26.19 -35.44 19.24
N THR A 415 25.99 -34.16 18.92
CA THR A 415 26.89 -33.11 19.42
C THR A 415 26.20 -31.76 19.39
N LEU A 416 26.08 -31.17 20.59
CA LEU A 416 25.82 -29.76 20.82
C LEU A 416 26.71 -28.89 19.93
N VAL A 417 26.16 -28.28 18.88
CA VAL A 417 26.79 -27.12 18.24
C VAL A 417 26.17 -25.86 18.82
N LYS A 418 26.84 -25.38 19.88
CA LYS A 418 26.73 -23.99 20.35
C LYS A 418 26.93 -23.06 19.15
N ARG A 419 25.95 -22.17 18.91
CA ARG A 419 26.08 -21.00 18.03
C ARG A 419 27.28 -20.16 18.52
N PRO A 420 28.28 -19.83 17.67
CA PRO A 420 29.28 -18.83 18.01
C PRO A 420 28.74 -17.43 17.71
N THR A 421 28.59 -16.62 18.74
CA THR A 421 28.55 -15.16 18.64
C THR A 421 29.94 -14.68 18.23
N GLY A 422 30.08 -14.20 17.00
CA GLY A 422 31.34 -13.69 16.46
C GLY A 422 31.59 -12.21 16.82
N PRO A 423 32.81 -11.81 17.21
CA PRO A 423 33.18 -10.45 17.61
C PRO A 423 33.71 -9.52 16.48
N LEU A 424 33.66 -9.96 15.21
CA LEU A 424 34.09 -9.22 14.02
C LEU A 424 32.88 -8.62 13.30
N GLU A 425 32.90 -7.31 13.05
CA GLU A 425 31.85 -6.58 12.34
C GLU A 425 32.34 -6.13 10.97
N VAL A 426 31.55 -6.40 9.93
CA VAL A 426 31.87 -6.05 8.54
C VAL A 426 31.01 -4.87 8.12
N GLY A 427 31.65 -3.80 7.64
CA GLY A 427 30.98 -2.63 7.09
C GLY A 427 30.47 -2.85 5.66
N THR A 428 29.66 -1.91 5.17
CA THR A 428 29.09 -1.99 3.83
C THR A 428 30.18 -1.80 2.75
N PRO A 429 30.22 -2.66 1.70
CA PRO A 429 31.11 -2.45 0.56
C PRO A 429 30.82 -1.12 -0.14
N PHE A 430 31.86 -0.36 -0.42
CA PHE A 430 31.78 0.94 -1.09
C PHE A 430 32.79 1.00 -2.23
N TYR A 431 32.47 1.74 -3.30
CA TYR A 431 33.34 1.90 -4.46
C TYR A 431 34.00 3.28 -4.41
N GLN A 432 35.32 3.29 -4.25
CA GLN A 432 36.10 4.51 -4.10
C GLN A 432 37.45 4.33 -4.80
N ASP A 433 37.91 5.36 -5.50
CA ASP A 433 39.19 5.39 -6.23
C ASP A 433 39.36 4.25 -7.25
N GLY A 434 38.28 3.89 -7.95
CA GLY A 434 38.29 2.87 -9.00
C GLY A 434 38.31 1.43 -8.50
N GLN A 435 38.19 1.21 -7.18
CA GLN A 435 38.20 -0.12 -6.59
C GLN A 435 37.05 -0.31 -5.60
N LEU A 436 36.53 -1.53 -5.53
CA LEU A 436 35.56 -1.90 -4.52
C LEU A 436 36.29 -2.22 -3.22
N GLN A 437 35.85 -1.60 -2.13
CA GLN A 437 36.49 -1.71 -0.83
C GLN A 437 35.47 -2.06 0.27
N VAL A 438 35.91 -2.74 1.32
CA VAL A 438 35.10 -3.04 2.51
C VAL A 438 35.89 -2.73 3.78
N ARG A 439 35.26 -2.04 4.73
CA ARG A 439 35.86 -1.77 6.03
C ARG A 439 35.46 -2.83 7.04
N ILE A 440 36.42 -3.38 7.77
CA ILE A 440 36.20 -4.42 8.78
C ILE A 440 36.65 -3.90 10.13
N TYR A 441 35.89 -4.20 11.18
CA TYR A 441 36.10 -3.75 12.55
C TYR A 441 36.17 -4.95 13.50
N TRP A 442 36.97 -4.84 14.56
CA TRP A 442 37.00 -5.82 15.67
C TRP A 442 37.13 -5.13 17.02
N LYS A 443 36.68 -5.80 18.08
CA LYS A 443 36.82 -5.29 19.44
C LYS A 443 38.27 -5.39 19.92
N LYS A 444 38.83 -4.25 20.33
CA LYS A 444 40.16 -4.17 20.96
C LYS A 444 40.08 -4.82 22.36
N ARG A 445 40.64 -6.02 22.51
CA ARG A 445 40.79 -6.65 23.84
C ARG A 445 41.95 -5.96 24.55
N GLY A 446 41.68 -5.41 25.74
CA GLY A 446 42.67 -4.65 26.50
C GLY A 446 43.88 -5.48 26.90
N ASP A 447 45.06 -5.06 26.47
CA ASP A 447 46.20 -4.73 27.33
C ASP A 447 47.16 -3.81 26.55
N SER A 448 47.74 -2.84 27.27
CA SER A 448 48.45 -1.66 26.78
C SER A 448 49.89 -1.91 26.31
N VAL A 449 50.06 -2.75 25.27
CA VAL A 449 51.24 -2.76 24.40
C VAL A 449 50.75 -3.03 22.96
N ALA A 450 51.14 -2.17 22.01
CA ALA A 450 50.60 -2.11 20.64
C ALA A 450 50.44 -3.49 19.96
N SER A 451 49.22 -4.04 20.01
CA SER A 451 48.89 -5.32 19.40
C SER A 451 48.72 -5.13 17.89
N ARG A 452 49.68 -5.59 17.09
CA ARG A 452 49.56 -5.60 15.63
C ARG A 452 48.61 -6.74 15.20
N TYR A 453 47.71 -6.44 14.26
CA TYR A 453 46.75 -7.39 13.72
C TYR A 453 47.13 -7.76 12.29
N HIS A 454 47.22 -9.06 12.00
CA HIS A 454 47.42 -9.58 10.65
C HIS A 454 46.08 -10.04 10.08
N VAL A 455 45.63 -9.41 9.00
CA VAL A 455 44.36 -9.65 8.33
C VAL A 455 44.62 -10.32 6.99
N GLN A 456 43.89 -11.39 6.69
CA GLN A 456 43.95 -12.09 5.41
C GLN A 456 42.55 -12.25 4.84
N TRP A 457 42.39 -12.06 3.52
CA TRP A 457 41.11 -12.24 2.83
C TRP A 457 41.25 -12.98 1.50
N ALA A 458 40.27 -13.82 1.18
CA ALA A 458 40.20 -14.54 -0.10
C ALA A 458 38.74 -14.72 -0.55
N PRO A 459 38.46 -14.72 -1.86
CA PRO A 459 37.15 -15.09 -2.37
C PRO A 459 36.91 -16.59 -2.19
N GLU A 460 35.81 -16.97 -1.53
CA GLU A 460 35.36 -18.36 -1.44
C GLU A 460 34.60 -18.79 -2.70
N PHE A 461 33.77 -17.91 -3.26
CA PHE A 461 33.13 -18.11 -4.55
C PHE A 461 32.75 -16.76 -5.18
N CYS A 462 32.78 -16.70 -6.50
CA CYS A 462 32.41 -15.54 -7.29
C CYS A 462 31.40 -15.93 -8.36
N SER A 463 30.41 -15.08 -8.64
CA SER A 463 29.39 -15.36 -9.66
C SER A 463 29.96 -15.51 -11.08
N HIS A 464 31.16 -14.95 -11.35
CA HIS A 464 31.81 -14.98 -12.66
C HIS A 464 32.94 -16.02 -12.79
N ASN A 465 33.04 -17.02 -11.89
CA ASN A 465 34.10 -18.04 -11.89
C ASN A 465 35.55 -17.50 -11.91
N GLU A 466 35.76 -16.27 -11.45
CA GLU A 466 37.10 -15.71 -11.23
C GLU A 466 37.61 -16.10 -9.84
N THR A 467 38.79 -16.72 -9.79
CA THR A 467 39.49 -17.05 -8.54
C THR A 467 40.68 -16.12 -8.36
N ARG A 468 40.80 -15.52 -7.16
CA ARG A 468 41.88 -14.59 -6.81
C ARG A 468 42.62 -15.09 -5.58
N ASP A 469 43.94 -14.93 -5.56
CA ASP A 469 44.78 -15.40 -4.46
C ASP A 469 44.49 -14.67 -3.14
N PRO A 470 44.78 -15.29 -1.97
CA PRO A 470 44.53 -14.69 -0.67
C PRO A 470 45.43 -13.47 -0.43
N GLU A 471 44.84 -12.30 -0.28
CA GLU A 471 45.55 -11.06 0.04
C GLU A 471 45.72 -10.90 1.56
N LYS A 472 46.80 -10.25 1.98
CA LYS A 472 47.20 -10.10 3.38
C LYS A 472 47.60 -8.65 3.67
N SER A 473 47.24 -8.17 4.85
CA SER A 473 47.64 -6.84 5.33
C SER A 473 47.79 -6.82 6.84
N VAL A 474 48.54 -5.84 7.37
CA VAL A 474 48.81 -5.69 8.80
C VAL A 474 48.40 -4.30 9.24
N THR A 475 47.64 -4.20 10.32
CA THR A 475 47.20 -2.93 10.91
C THR A 475 47.42 -2.90 12.42
N GLN A 476 47.58 -1.70 12.98
CA GLN A 476 47.60 -1.47 14.42
C GLN A 476 46.25 -0.98 14.96
N GLU A 477 45.38 -0.57 14.05
CA GLU A 477 44.03 -0.09 14.36
C GLU A 477 43.07 -1.25 14.60
N ASN A 478 41.93 -0.95 15.23
CA ASN A 478 40.85 -1.91 15.42
C ASN A 478 39.94 -2.05 14.18
N TYR A 479 40.39 -1.55 13.04
CA TYR A 479 39.74 -1.67 11.75
C TYR A 479 40.75 -1.73 10.60
N ILE A 480 40.30 -2.19 9.42
CA ILE A 480 41.05 -2.09 8.16
C ILE A 480 40.10 -1.92 6.97
N ASN A 481 40.54 -1.18 5.94
CA ASN A 481 39.88 -1.15 4.63
C ASN A 481 40.53 -2.21 3.74
N LEU A 482 39.74 -3.12 3.21
CA LEU A 482 40.18 -4.14 2.24
C LEU A 482 39.93 -3.60 0.83
N PRO A 483 40.97 -3.25 0.06
CA PRO A 483 40.81 -2.73 -1.30
C PRO A 483 40.72 -3.84 -2.35
N GLY A 484 40.42 -3.48 -3.60
CA GLY A 484 40.56 -4.38 -4.75
C GLY A 484 39.62 -5.59 -4.79
N LEU A 485 38.44 -5.51 -4.16
CA LEU A 485 37.51 -6.63 -4.11
C LEU A 485 36.75 -6.81 -5.44
N LEU A 486 36.44 -8.06 -5.79
CA LEU A 486 35.66 -8.38 -6.98
C LEU A 486 34.17 -8.22 -6.70
N PHE A 487 33.39 -7.89 -7.74
CA PHE A 487 31.93 -7.77 -7.64
C PHE A 487 31.26 -9.14 -7.56
N SER A 488 30.12 -9.22 -6.88
CA SER A 488 29.30 -10.45 -6.77
C SER A 488 30.07 -11.67 -6.24
N CYS A 489 30.91 -11.46 -5.22
CA CYS A 489 31.76 -12.48 -4.63
C CYS A 489 31.54 -12.59 -3.13
N LYS A 490 31.65 -13.81 -2.59
CA LYS A 490 31.73 -14.05 -1.16
C LYS A 490 33.19 -14.11 -0.74
N TYR A 491 33.59 -13.24 0.16
CA TYR A 491 34.94 -13.21 0.72
C TYR A 491 34.95 -13.77 2.14
N LYS A 492 36.00 -14.49 2.49
CA LYS A 492 36.33 -14.88 3.86
C LYS A 492 37.51 -14.06 4.35
N VAL A 493 37.35 -13.46 5.52
CA VAL A 493 38.38 -12.70 6.23
C VAL A 493 38.76 -13.39 7.51
N THR A 494 40.06 -13.43 7.79
CA THR A 494 40.64 -13.94 9.02
C THR A 494 41.56 -12.89 9.64
N VAL A 495 41.35 -12.55 10.91
CA VAL A 495 42.15 -11.61 11.69
C VAL A 495 42.91 -12.36 12.78
N HIS A 496 44.23 -12.15 12.83
CA HIS A 496 45.12 -12.71 13.84
C HIS A 496 45.72 -11.59 14.69
N THR A 497 45.70 -11.74 16.02
CA THR A 497 46.38 -10.81 16.93
C THR A 497 47.81 -11.29 17.18
N MET A 498 48.81 -10.43 17.03
CA MET A 498 50.21 -10.79 17.24
C MET A 498 50.61 -10.46 18.69
N ARG A 499 51.01 -11.47 19.46
CA ARG A 499 51.68 -11.30 20.76
C ARG A 499 53.15 -11.74 20.64
N SER A 500 54.03 -11.15 21.44
CA SER A 500 55.49 -11.40 21.40
C SER A 500 55.88 -12.86 21.71
N LYS A 501 54.98 -13.66 22.31
CA LYS A 501 55.11 -15.12 22.41
C LYS A 501 53.73 -15.79 22.18
N GLY A 502 53.59 -16.47 21.04
CA GLY A 502 52.47 -17.39 20.73
C GLY A 502 51.37 -16.83 19.81
N ARG A 503 50.97 -17.63 18.80
CA ARG A 503 49.89 -17.33 17.84
C ARG A 503 48.53 -17.29 18.55
N SER A 504 47.81 -16.18 18.46
CA SER A 504 46.46 -16.06 19.01
C SER A 504 45.39 -16.72 18.12
N LYS A 505 44.23 -17.03 18.71
CA LYS A 505 43.07 -17.63 18.03
C LYS A 505 42.59 -16.73 16.90
N ALA A 506 42.53 -17.27 15.68
CA ALA A 506 42.06 -16.55 14.50
C ALA A 506 40.56 -16.32 14.60
N GLU A 507 40.14 -15.06 14.47
CA GLU A 507 38.72 -14.72 14.32
C GLU A 507 38.43 -14.59 12.83
N SER A 508 37.38 -15.27 12.35
CA SER A 508 37.04 -15.28 10.92
C SER A 508 35.58 -14.92 10.67
N THR A 509 35.32 -14.14 9.63
CA THR A 509 33.97 -13.79 9.18
C THR A 509 33.89 -13.80 7.66
N THR A 510 32.68 -13.84 7.10
CA THR A 510 32.45 -13.85 5.65
C THR A 510 31.49 -12.74 5.25
N PHE A 511 31.72 -12.12 4.10
CA PHE A 511 30.85 -11.07 3.56
C PHE A 511 30.68 -11.18 2.05
N LEU A 512 29.65 -10.50 1.52
CA LEU A 512 29.30 -10.50 0.10
C LEU A 512 29.55 -9.12 -0.50
N THR A 513 30.14 -9.08 -1.69
CA THR A 513 30.29 -7.85 -2.47
C THR A 513 29.11 -7.65 -3.43
N PRO A 514 28.64 -6.40 -3.64
CA PRO A 514 27.53 -6.09 -4.53
C PRO A 514 27.88 -6.34 -6.00
N SER A 515 26.85 -6.37 -6.85
CA SER A 515 27.05 -6.40 -8.30
C SER A 515 27.47 -5.04 -8.84
N CYS A 516 28.17 -5.02 -9.96
CA CYS A 516 28.62 -3.77 -10.58
C CYS A 516 27.43 -2.89 -11.05
N ALA A 517 26.32 -3.51 -11.47
CA ALA A 517 25.08 -2.80 -11.83
C ALA A 517 24.46 -2.06 -10.64
N THR A 518 24.49 -2.64 -9.44
CA THR A 518 23.97 -2.03 -8.20
C THR A 518 24.75 -0.76 -7.82
N ILE A 519 26.07 -0.72 -8.08
CA ILE A 519 26.89 0.47 -7.83
C ILE A 519 26.70 1.53 -8.93
N ARG A 520 26.59 1.12 -10.20
CA ARG A 520 26.34 2.03 -11.34
C ARG A 520 24.99 2.74 -11.23
N ALA A 521 23.96 2.08 -10.69
CA ALA A 521 22.64 2.68 -10.47
C ALA A 521 22.62 3.77 -9.38
N LYS A 522 23.61 3.79 -8.47
CA LYS A 522 23.70 4.72 -7.35
C LYS A 522 24.70 5.87 -7.56
N THR A 523 25.44 5.88 -8.68
CA THR A 523 26.50 6.87 -8.95
C THR A 523 26.32 7.52 -10.32
N HIS A 524 26.52 8.85 -10.42
CA HIS A 524 26.37 9.59 -11.69
C HIS A 524 27.62 9.52 -12.60
N LYS A 525 28.67 8.77 -12.21
CA LYS A 525 29.91 8.59 -12.99
C LYS A 525 29.94 7.21 -13.63
N HIS A 526 30.46 7.12 -14.85
CA HIS A 526 30.53 5.90 -15.64
C HIS A 526 31.55 4.92 -15.05
N ILE A 527 31.07 3.83 -14.44
CA ILE A 527 31.91 2.73 -13.92
C ILE A 527 32.02 1.64 -15.00
N HIS A 528 33.23 1.19 -15.30
CA HIS A 528 33.49 0.13 -16.27
C HIS A 528 33.37 -1.24 -15.57
N CYS A 529 32.40 -2.06 -15.99
CA CYS A 529 32.13 -3.38 -15.41
C CYS A 529 32.58 -4.49 -16.38
N PRO A 530 33.26 -5.55 -15.94
CA PRO A 530 33.54 -6.71 -16.80
C PRO A 530 32.24 -7.50 -17.05
N GLY A 531 31.93 -7.82 -18.31
CA GLY A 531 30.81 -8.71 -18.68
C GLY A 531 29.52 -8.02 -19.15
N GLU A 532 29.63 -7.00 -20.00
CA GLU A 532 28.47 -6.36 -20.66
C GLU A 532 27.84 -7.34 -21.69
N GLY A 533 26.80 -8.06 -21.25
CA GLY A 533 26.01 -8.96 -22.10
C GLY A 533 24.63 -9.20 -21.46
N GLY A 534 23.59 -8.73 -22.15
CA GLY A 534 22.27 -8.47 -21.57
C GLY A 534 21.45 -9.72 -21.18
N ALA A 535 20.73 -9.58 -20.07
CA ALA A 535 19.48 -10.28 -19.79
C ALA A 535 18.66 -9.40 -18.83
N VAL A 536 17.45 -9.00 -19.24
CA VAL A 536 16.52 -8.25 -18.38
C VAL A 536 16.09 -9.17 -17.23
N PRO A 537 16.35 -8.82 -15.96
CA PRO A 537 15.99 -9.68 -14.85
C PRO A 537 14.46 -9.76 -14.68
N PRO A 538 13.91 -10.92 -14.27
CA PRO A 538 12.47 -11.10 -14.10
C PRO A 538 11.93 -10.17 -13.02
N LYS A 539 10.85 -9.42 -13.33
CA LYS A 539 10.23 -8.47 -12.40
C LYS A 539 9.80 -9.17 -11.10
N VAL A 540 10.35 -8.69 -9.99
CA VAL A 540 10.07 -9.20 -8.65
C VAL A 540 8.78 -8.56 -8.12
N LEU A 541 7.75 -9.39 -7.90
CA LEU A 541 6.42 -8.95 -7.44
C LEU A 541 6.28 -8.96 -5.91
N ALA A 542 7.27 -9.53 -5.20
CA ALA A 542 7.30 -9.57 -3.74
C ALA A 542 7.58 -8.18 -3.18
N LYS A 543 6.72 -7.68 -2.28
CA LYS A 543 6.83 -6.34 -1.69
C LYS A 543 6.64 -6.39 -0.18
N PRO A 544 7.26 -5.47 0.58
CA PRO A 544 6.94 -5.31 1.99
C PRO A 544 5.53 -4.74 2.16
N GLU A 545 4.77 -5.33 3.07
CA GLU A 545 3.40 -4.92 3.40
C GLU A 545 3.29 -4.65 4.91
N ASN A 546 2.31 -3.82 5.31
CA ASN A 546 2.04 -3.52 6.71
C ASN A 546 3.23 -2.93 7.50
N LEU A 547 3.91 -1.92 6.96
CA LEU A 547 4.92 -1.17 7.73
C LEU A 547 4.26 -0.51 8.95
N THR A 548 4.74 -0.86 10.14
CA THR A 548 4.28 -0.37 11.44
C THR A 548 5.47 0.17 12.22
N ALA A 549 5.26 1.23 12.99
CA ALA A 549 6.27 1.79 13.89
C ALA A 549 5.72 1.84 15.31
N SER A 550 6.55 1.52 16.30
CA SER A 550 6.29 1.76 17.71
C SER A 550 7.45 2.51 18.32
N PHE A 551 7.17 3.43 19.24
CA PHE A 551 8.20 4.27 19.87
C PHE A 551 8.23 3.99 21.38
N SER A 552 9.42 3.75 21.91
CA SER A 552 9.68 3.71 23.34
C SER A 552 10.54 4.91 23.74
N ILE A 553 10.23 5.48 24.91
CA ILE A 553 10.95 6.62 25.48
C ILE A 553 11.65 6.11 26.73
N HIS A 554 12.98 6.17 26.73
CA HIS A 554 13.79 5.85 27.90
C HIS A 554 14.74 7.01 28.15
N GLU A 555 14.65 7.63 29.33
CA GLU A 555 15.53 8.73 29.75
C GLU A 555 15.64 9.89 28.74
N GLY A 556 14.55 10.21 28.03
CA GLY A 556 14.53 11.27 27.02
C GLY A 556 15.01 10.87 25.61
N ASN A 557 15.54 9.65 25.43
CA ASN A 557 15.86 9.10 24.12
C ASN A 557 14.67 8.32 23.55
N ILE A 558 14.31 8.63 22.30
CA ILE A 558 13.23 7.95 21.56
C ILE A 558 13.84 6.83 20.73
N THR A 559 13.37 5.61 20.94
CA THR A 559 13.72 4.44 20.13
C THR A 559 12.51 4.01 19.33
N GLY A 560 12.62 4.01 17.99
CA GLY A 560 11.62 3.52 17.06
C GLY A 560 11.87 2.06 16.69
N SER A 561 10.85 1.22 16.79
CA SER A 561 10.84 -0.16 16.31
C SER A 561 9.90 -0.27 15.11
N PHE A 562 10.44 -0.61 13.95
CA PHE A 562 9.74 -0.66 12.67
C PHE A 562 9.58 -2.10 12.20
N LEU A 563 8.35 -2.56 11.99
CA LEU A 563 8.02 -3.95 11.64
C LEU A 563 7.24 -3.99 10.33
N TRP A 564 7.55 -4.95 9.45
CA TRP A 564 6.82 -5.19 8.20
C TRP A 564 6.53 -6.69 7.98
N ARG A 565 5.69 -6.99 6.99
CA ARG A 565 5.45 -8.33 6.44
C ARG A 565 5.86 -8.35 4.97
N VAL A 566 5.88 -9.53 4.36
CA VAL A 566 6.19 -9.69 2.93
C VAL A 566 5.03 -10.38 2.25
N SER A 567 4.61 -9.89 1.09
CA SER A 567 3.65 -10.58 0.25
C SER A 567 4.18 -11.97 -0.14
N ARG A 568 3.34 -13.00 -0.17
CA ARG A 568 3.78 -14.39 -0.41
C ARG A 568 4.57 -14.49 -1.73
N PRO A 569 5.89 -14.77 -1.70
CA PRO A 569 6.67 -14.90 -2.92
C PRO A 569 6.24 -16.16 -3.69
N ARG A 570 6.32 -16.14 -5.03
CA ARG A 570 6.20 -17.38 -5.83
C ARG A 570 7.32 -18.37 -5.43
N PRO A 571 7.15 -19.69 -5.58
CA PRO A 571 8.12 -20.71 -5.12
C PRO A 571 9.57 -20.52 -5.64
N HIS A 572 9.73 -19.85 -6.78
CA HIS A 572 11.01 -19.60 -7.46
C HIS A 572 11.67 -18.25 -7.08
N GLN A 573 11.02 -17.41 -6.27
CA GLN A 573 11.51 -16.09 -5.85
C GLN A 573 11.75 -16.09 -4.33
N ARG A 574 12.84 -16.71 -3.87
CA ARG A 574 13.16 -16.73 -2.43
C ARG A 574 13.62 -15.35 -1.99
N VAL A 575 13.05 -14.86 -0.88
CA VAL A 575 13.48 -13.62 -0.23
C VAL A 575 14.86 -13.85 0.35
N THR A 576 15.81 -12.99 0.01
CA THR A 576 17.21 -13.02 0.46
C THR A 576 17.53 -11.89 1.43
N GLY A 577 16.65 -10.90 1.59
CA GLY A 577 16.78 -9.85 2.59
C GLY A 577 15.82 -8.67 2.38
N PHE A 578 16.02 -7.62 3.16
CA PHE A 578 15.30 -6.35 3.06
C PHE A 578 16.28 -5.18 3.05
N GLN A 579 16.15 -4.25 2.12
CA GLN A 579 16.81 -2.96 2.23
C GLN A 579 15.86 -1.99 2.95
N VAL A 580 16.31 -1.38 4.05
CA VAL A 580 15.52 -0.44 4.84
C VAL A 580 16.25 0.88 4.92
N THR A 581 15.60 1.97 4.51
CA THR A 581 16.16 3.32 4.53
C THR A 581 15.26 4.21 5.38
N TRP A 582 15.80 4.99 6.30
CA TRP A 582 15.04 6.01 7.04
C TRP A 582 15.73 7.36 6.97
N ALA A 583 14.94 8.42 6.83
CA ALA A 583 15.44 9.79 6.78
C ALA A 583 14.51 10.76 7.50
N GLU A 584 15.07 11.78 8.13
CA GLU A 584 14.28 12.88 8.68
C GLU A 584 13.72 13.75 7.56
N VAL A 585 12.45 14.12 7.68
CA VAL A 585 11.73 14.99 6.73
C VAL A 585 11.50 16.34 7.39
N THR A 586 11.98 17.40 6.74
CA THR A 586 11.70 18.78 7.18
C THR A 586 10.41 19.33 6.58
N THR A 587 9.69 20.13 7.38
CA THR A 587 8.38 20.72 7.04
C THR A 587 8.47 22.07 6.31
N GLU A 588 9.67 22.62 6.11
CA GLU A 588 9.87 23.84 5.33
C GLU A 588 10.10 23.50 3.85
N SER A 589 9.17 23.94 2.99
CA SER A 589 9.36 23.90 1.54
C SER A 589 10.50 24.83 1.15
N ARG A 590 11.70 24.30 0.92
CA ARG A 590 12.71 25.07 0.20
C ARG A 590 12.24 25.25 -1.24
N GLN A 591 12.31 26.49 -1.74
CA GLN A 591 11.87 26.88 -3.08
C GLN A 591 12.65 26.23 -4.25
N ASN A 592 13.53 25.27 -4.00
CA ASN A 592 14.32 24.61 -5.03
C ASN A 592 14.19 23.08 -4.91
N SER A 593 13.81 22.47 -6.02
CA SER A 593 13.57 21.05 -6.28
C SER A 593 14.73 20.10 -5.91
N LEU A 594 14.92 19.84 -4.61
CA LEU A 594 15.74 18.75 -4.06
C LEU A 594 14.95 18.07 -2.92
N PRO A 595 15.13 16.75 -2.68
CA PRO A 595 14.33 16.01 -1.71
C PRO A 595 14.60 16.50 -0.28
N ASN A 596 13.52 16.70 0.50
CA ASN A 596 13.51 17.23 1.87
C ASN A 596 14.16 16.32 2.95
N SER A 597 15.06 15.41 2.58
CA SER A 597 15.72 14.48 3.50
C SER A 597 17.06 15.03 3.98
N ILE A 598 17.15 15.47 5.24
CA ILE A 598 18.38 16.11 5.74
C ILE A 598 19.50 15.11 6.03
N ILE A 599 19.20 13.87 6.44
CA ILE A 599 20.16 12.76 6.57
C ILE A 599 19.38 11.45 6.32
N SER A 600 19.79 10.64 5.34
CA SER A 600 19.23 9.30 5.08
C SER A 600 20.18 8.20 5.57
N GLN A 601 19.69 7.31 6.42
CA GLN A 601 20.41 6.12 6.89
C GLN A 601 19.78 4.87 6.26
N SER A 602 20.59 3.89 5.84
CA SER A 602 20.09 2.65 5.22
C SER A 602 20.78 1.41 5.78
N GLN A 603 20.03 0.33 5.95
CA GLN A 603 20.51 -0.95 6.45
C GLN A 603 19.89 -2.10 5.63
N ILE A 604 20.68 -3.14 5.32
CA ILE A 604 20.18 -4.37 4.72
C ILE A 604 20.01 -5.42 5.82
N LEU A 605 18.83 -6.01 5.89
CA LEU A 605 18.46 -7.03 6.87
C LEU A 605 18.34 -8.41 6.21
N PRO A 606 18.67 -9.50 6.92
CA PRO A 606 18.50 -10.85 6.42
C PRO A 606 17.02 -11.22 6.23
N PRO A 607 16.68 -12.27 5.47
CA PRO A 607 15.31 -12.56 5.04
C PRO A 607 14.38 -12.96 6.19
N ASP A 608 14.96 -13.41 7.29
CA ASP A 608 14.31 -13.79 8.54
C ASP A 608 14.12 -12.62 9.52
N HIS A 609 14.57 -11.40 9.18
CA HIS A 609 14.44 -10.20 10.02
C HIS A 609 13.52 -9.17 9.37
N ASN A 610 12.28 -9.12 9.86
CA ASN A 610 11.26 -8.17 9.42
C ASN A 610 11.05 -7.00 10.40
N LEU A 611 12.04 -6.75 11.26
CA LEU A 611 12.05 -5.72 12.32
C LEU A 611 13.35 -4.91 12.24
N LEU A 612 13.24 -3.59 12.25
CA LEU A 612 14.34 -2.64 12.41
C LEU A 612 14.15 -1.86 13.72
N VAL A 613 15.22 -1.65 14.49
CA VAL A 613 15.19 -0.80 15.70
C VAL A 613 16.17 0.35 15.51
N VAL A 614 15.67 1.59 15.62
CA VAL A 614 16.46 2.82 15.49
C VAL A 614 16.36 3.59 16.80
N SER A 615 17.49 3.79 17.46
CA SER A 615 17.59 4.59 18.68
C SER A 615 17.89 6.07 18.37
N ASN A 616 17.71 6.93 19.38
CA ASN A 616 18.06 8.36 19.35
C ASN A 616 17.33 9.17 18.25
N LEU A 617 16.07 8.83 17.98
CA LEU A 617 15.24 9.64 17.09
C LEU A 617 14.90 10.98 17.77
N ARG A 618 14.91 12.08 17.00
CA ARG A 618 14.56 13.41 17.53
C ARG A 618 13.08 13.46 17.94
N PRO A 619 12.71 14.13 19.04
CA PRO A 619 11.31 14.29 19.44
C PRO A 619 10.52 15.19 18.48
N GLY A 620 9.22 14.91 18.32
CA GLY A 620 8.29 15.69 17.48
C GLY A 620 8.67 15.80 16.00
N THR A 621 9.56 14.93 15.52
CA THR A 621 10.20 15.01 14.20
C THR A 621 9.64 13.95 13.26
N TYR A 622 9.52 14.27 11.97
CA TYR A 622 9.05 13.33 10.95
C TYR A 622 10.21 12.51 10.38
N TYR A 623 10.01 11.20 10.27
CA TYR A 623 10.94 10.27 9.66
C TYR A 623 10.24 9.46 8.57
N ARG A 624 10.79 9.46 7.36
CA ARG A 624 10.36 8.64 6.23
C ARG A 624 11.14 7.34 6.22
N LEU A 625 10.46 6.20 6.34
CA LEU A 625 11.02 4.86 6.25
C LEU A 625 10.65 4.24 4.89
N GLU A 626 11.59 3.61 4.21
CA GLU A 626 11.45 2.95 2.93
C GLU A 626 12.03 1.54 3.05
N VAL A 627 11.20 0.52 2.84
CA VAL A 627 11.62 -0.89 2.90
C VAL A 627 11.48 -1.48 1.50
N GLN A 628 12.43 -2.31 1.08
CA GLN A 628 12.42 -2.99 -0.21
C GLN A 628 12.79 -4.46 -0.01
N VAL A 629 12.03 -5.37 -0.61
CA VAL A 629 12.34 -6.81 -0.58
C VAL A 629 13.48 -7.09 -1.55
N ILE A 630 14.43 -7.91 -1.12
CA ILE A 630 15.48 -8.44 -1.99
C ILE A 630 15.19 -9.92 -2.20
N THR A 631 15.19 -10.37 -3.46
CA THR A 631 15.02 -11.78 -3.81
C THR A 631 16.18 -12.28 -4.66
N THR A 632 16.23 -13.59 -4.90
CA THR A 632 17.16 -14.21 -5.86
C THR A 632 17.04 -13.66 -7.29
N ALA A 633 15.92 -13.02 -7.64
CA ALA A 633 15.65 -12.45 -8.96
C ALA A 633 15.93 -10.93 -9.05
N GLY A 634 16.29 -10.29 -7.95
CA GLY A 634 16.50 -8.84 -7.87
C GLY A 634 15.67 -8.18 -6.75
N GLU A 635 15.66 -6.86 -6.76
CA GLU A 635 14.91 -6.06 -5.78
C GLU A 635 13.44 -5.92 -6.21
N GLY A 636 12.53 -6.14 -5.27
CA GLY A 636 11.10 -5.87 -5.42
C GLY A 636 10.79 -4.37 -5.32
N PRO A 637 9.53 -3.97 -5.53
CA PRO A 637 9.12 -2.58 -5.34
C PRO A 637 9.30 -2.15 -3.87
N ALA A 638 9.76 -0.90 -3.68
CA ALA A 638 9.93 -0.30 -2.36
C ALA A 638 8.58 0.17 -1.80
N THR A 639 8.36 -0.06 -0.51
CA THR A 639 7.21 0.42 0.24
C THR A 639 7.68 1.47 1.23
N MET A 640 7.13 2.68 1.14
CA MET A 640 7.53 3.83 1.94
C MET A 640 6.43 4.20 2.93
N LYS A 641 6.81 4.75 4.09
CA LYS A 641 5.89 5.27 5.10
C LYS A 641 6.56 6.32 5.97
N THR A 642 5.85 7.42 6.24
CA THR A 642 6.34 8.50 7.12
C THR A 642 5.73 8.35 8.52
N PHE A 643 6.56 8.52 9.54
CA PHE A 643 6.20 8.41 10.95
C PHE A 643 6.64 9.66 11.71
N GLN A 644 5.85 10.08 12.71
CA GLN A 644 6.22 11.17 13.61
C GLN A 644 6.61 10.59 14.96
N THR A 645 7.74 11.04 15.51
CA THR A 645 8.19 10.66 16.84
C THR A 645 7.41 11.42 17.93
N PRO A 646 7.23 10.85 19.14
CA PRO A 646 6.57 11.52 20.25
C PRO A 646 7.23 12.86 20.63
N THR A 647 6.45 13.83 21.07
CA THR A 647 6.94 15.05 21.72
C THR A 647 7.21 14.78 23.21
N LEU A 648 8.31 15.34 23.74
CA LEU A 648 8.59 15.30 25.18
C LEU A 648 7.97 16.54 25.83
N SER A 649 6.94 16.36 26.66
CA SER A 649 6.35 17.45 27.44
C SER A 649 7.30 17.86 28.58
N PRO A 650 7.47 19.15 28.89
CA PRO A 650 8.14 19.56 30.13
C PRO A 650 7.24 19.15 31.31
N ALA A 651 7.75 18.29 32.19
CA ALA A 651 7.05 17.96 33.43
C ALA A 651 6.85 19.23 34.28
N LEU A 652 5.65 19.35 34.84
CA LEU A 652 5.22 20.35 35.82
C LEU A 652 6.27 20.55 36.92
N GLN A 653 7.03 21.65 36.85
CA GLN A 653 7.63 22.25 38.05
C GLN A 653 6.52 22.97 38.81
N HIS A 654 5.89 22.28 39.77
CA HIS A 654 5.17 22.95 40.84
C HIS A 654 6.18 23.78 41.65
N ARG A 655 6.25 25.08 41.34
CA ARG A 655 6.86 26.07 42.23
C ARG A 655 5.78 26.56 43.19
N PRO A 656 5.95 26.46 44.52
CA PRO A 656 4.99 27.04 45.46
C PRO A 656 5.05 28.56 45.32
N ARG A 657 3.92 29.19 44.92
CA ARG A 657 3.81 30.64 44.92
C ARG A 657 3.76 31.13 46.36
N LEU A 658 4.86 31.74 46.81
CA LEU A 658 4.89 32.62 47.96
C LEU A 658 3.86 33.74 47.77
N ARG A 659 3.01 33.92 48.79
CA ARG A 659 2.18 35.10 48.98
C ARG A 659 3.07 36.33 49.08
N GLN A 660 2.82 37.34 48.26
CA GLN A 660 3.06 38.72 48.64
C GLN A 660 1.86 39.58 48.22
N HIS A 661 1.29 40.22 49.24
CA HIS A 661 0.33 41.30 49.15
C HIS A 661 0.87 42.43 48.26
N HIS A 662 0.00 43.01 47.42
CA HIS A 662 -0.20 44.45 47.43
C HIS A 662 -1.63 44.81 47.06
N GLN A 663 -2.13 45.79 47.81
CA GLN A 663 -3.50 46.30 47.86
C GLN A 663 -3.81 47.28 46.71
N HIS A 664 -5.10 47.30 46.37
CA HIS A 664 -5.94 48.42 45.89
C HIS A 664 -5.30 49.63 45.18
N HIS A 665 -5.80 49.90 43.95
CA HIS A 665 -6.53 51.13 43.68
C HIS A 665 -7.55 50.96 42.53
N GLN A 666 -8.71 51.60 42.72
CA GLN A 666 -9.91 51.63 41.87
C GLN A 666 -9.77 52.58 40.66
N LYS A 667 -10.50 52.31 39.56
CA LYS A 667 -11.56 53.19 38.96
C LYS A 667 -12.14 52.61 37.64
N PRO A 668 -13.30 53.10 37.11
CA PRO A 668 -14.44 52.23 36.81
C PRO A 668 -14.91 52.24 35.33
N SER A 669 -15.93 51.40 35.11
CA SER A 669 -16.86 51.33 33.96
C SER A 669 -17.25 52.66 33.32
N ALA A 670 -17.38 52.66 31.99
CA ALA A 670 -18.33 53.49 31.26
C ALA A 670 -18.92 52.70 30.07
N GLU A 671 -20.24 52.69 30.03
CA GLU A 671 -21.14 52.16 28.99
C GLU A 671 -21.10 52.96 27.68
N LYS A 672 -21.52 52.27 26.61
CA LYS A 672 -22.30 52.73 25.43
C LYS A 672 -21.97 54.09 24.83
N HIS A 673 -21.63 54.08 23.53
CA HIS A 673 -22.48 54.60 22.44
C HIS A 673 -22.31 53.70 21.22
#